data_AF-A0A5N7BRS3-F1
#
_entry.id   AF-A0A5N7BRS3-F1
#
_cell.length_a   1.000
_cell.length_b   1.000
_cell.length_c   1.000
_cell.angle_alpha   90.00
_cell.angle_beta   90.00
_cell.angle_gamma   90.00
#
_symmetry.space_group_name_H-M   'P 1'
#
loop_
_entity.id
_entity.type
_entity.pdbx_description
1 polymer ?
#
loop_
_entity_poly.entity_id
_entity_poly.type
_entity_poly.pdbx_seq_one_letter_code
_entity_poly.pdbx_strand_id
1 'polypeptide(L)'
;MAALSMENCKVTNSVLLRVLGGVAAATLLDESSYEPLTRCFACGVPMESVNRCTDDDVAQALPLSNWLAIVSDFSCGNEKNQLLIRHVADLVLAIALLRESGRRIENSSHAVVSDADLTIVWNMIRGALLSDLFRDSNVRASRSAQGFLSVPLCSIVDNGNIEELFRLHVWLPDSQRGSSVFAVHSHQPFGQSWILAGAGVDHTFDVHPTTDYAAATHAEYRLVWQDGTSPSESYKIHQISSTVENTGNLVRVTAMGSKLHTRNMSYSIPAAAFHRTEVLPDTLHATLFYFDASRGFVKDAPVLGPKDLGSSTQLRDPGGIIPAALATMVDAVRLWEILMEQGGKHAQRAEWEHALRSFSHALSLCGQAGRLPESANYKHIVLGKLGYTFRQFGRYDKAEEYLKNALNMLGSTPLHVDLHGEMGVVYRHMNRLEDAKREFEIQYKLARELKLEHAMCRSIGNLGMVNYQLSRDLLPLAIDQLKERIQLARSIKAFVGSGKKYQAIIWETVGLSRLSLCYTACGLTKDAIATASESVKAALSIKDPTVVAMSRFFYGRALHLNGQFEEALRQFNPIGTCTPAMALCKEPSNENLGYLQELVEVGVDMDLIDEQGYSALDYAVFCGDKQTEEVVLDGLRQQLGEQADDKLLQKQREARVRKCYREVFQESLRPVLLENSNDANQLQHLRRVYTTSLTANEERINIFDGLKFVWYLDFVHNGRLPRSNHGLTQNYHDIKPNLAPDYIIFISYRWINGDPACVTSPDDTSNTQYCRMIKAIEAFLDTHPSINPQKLGIWLDWACIDQDDPLSGIAALPLNLAQCDAVISLVDTSYHDRAWCSIEVMIIQILRRSYNLHSWYEHTKIENTEHWAINEGPLEFEPSVAGKLLGSEQDRPRILFLERQTRLLGRD
;
A
#
# COMPACT_ATOMS: atom_id res chain seq x y z
N MET A 1 -14.52 16.92 8.49
CA MET A 1 -14.85 16.30 9.80
C MET A 1 -13.54 16.14 10.54
N ALA A 2 -13.34 16.90 11.62
CA ALA A 2 -12.11 16.77 12.41
C ALA A 2 -12.29 15.60 13.38
N ALA A 3 -11.52 14.53 13.22
CA ALA A 3 -11.34 13.55 14.28
C ALA A 3 -10.76 14.26 15.51
N LEU A 4 -11.24 13.91 16.69
CA LEU A 4 -10.65 14.42 17.93
C LEU A 4 -9.29 13.74 18.10
N SER A 5 -8.20 14.51 18.06
CA SER A 5 -6.88 14.02 18.46
C SER A 5 -6.92 13.60 19.93
N MET A 6 -6.47 12.37 20.22
CA MET A 6 -6.34 11.88 21.59
C MET A 6 -5.32 12.68 22.42
N GLU A 7 -4.49 13.52 21.79
CA GLU A 7 -3.60 14.47 22.48
C GLU A 7 -4.37 15.53 23.28
N ASN A 8 -5.62 15.82 22.89
CA ASN A 8 -6.54 16.68 23.64
C ASN A 8 -7.35 15.91 24.72
N CYS A 9 -7.15 14.59 24.84
CA CYS A 9 -7.75 13.78 25.89
C CYS A 9 -6.86 13.83 27.13
N LYS A 10 -7.38 14.44 28.20
CA LYS A 10 -6.72 14.50 29.50
C LYS A 10 -7.18 13.33 30.36
N VAL A 11 -6.24 12.61 30.94
CA VAL A 11 -6.49 11.49 31.85
C VAL A 11 -6.06 11.91 33.26
N THR A 12 -6.91 11.61 34.26
CA THR A 12 -6.65 11.94 35.66
C THR A 12 -5.91 10.83 36.39
N ASN A 13 -5.19 11.17 37.46
CA ASN A 13 -4.54 10.22 38.36
C ASN A 13 -5.52 9.14 38.85
N SER A 14 -6.74 9.54 39.23
CA SER A 14 -7.79 8.62 39.71
C SER A 14 -8.21 7.59 38.66
N VAL A 15 -8.27 7.98 37.38
CA VAL A 15 -8.59 7.06 36.28
C VAL A 15 -7.43 6.10 36.07
N LEU A 16 -6.18 6.56 36.10
CA LEU A 16 -5.01 5.69 35.95
C LEU A 16 -4.90 4.66 37.07
N LEU A 17 -5.10 5.06 38.33
CA LEU A 17 -5.08 4.15 39.47
C LEU A 17 -6.20 3.11 39.40
N ARG A 18 -7.40 3.54 39.00
CA ARG A 18 -8.54 2.62 38.81
C ARG A 18 -8.27 1.62 37.69
N VAL A 19 -7.76 2.07 36.55
CA VAL A 19 -7.41 1.20 35.42
C VAL A 19 -6.25 0.28 35.78
N LEU A 20 -5.24 0.75 36.50
CA LEU A 20 -4.10 -0.06 36.98
C LEU A 20 -4.58 -1.24 37.83
N GLY A 21 -5.49 -1.00 38.78
CA GLY A 21 -6.10 -2.08 39.58
C GLY A 21 -6.82 -3.11 38.71
N GLY A 22 -7.57 -2.65 37.70
CA GLY A 22 -8.24 -3.55 36.76
C GLY A 22 -7.30 -4.30 35.82
N VAL A 23 -6.19 -3.69 35.39
CA VAL A 23 -5.12 -4.34 34.60
C VAL A 23 -4.44 -5.41 35.45
N ALA A 24 -4.08 -5.09 36.70
CA ALA A 24 -3.47 -6.04 37.61
C ALA A 24 -4.39 -7.26 37.85
N ALA A 25 -5.69 -7.03 38.05
CA ALA A 25 -6.68 -8.10 38.20
C ALA A 25 -6.80 -8.97 36.93
N ALA A 26 -6.80 -8.36 35.74
CA ALA A 26 -6.89 -9.08 34.47
C ALA A 26 -5.61 -9.87 34.13
N THR A 27 -4.45 -9.36 34.55
CA THR A 27 -3.13 -9.92 34.26
C THR A 27 -2.57 -10.80 35.38
N LEU A 28 -3.30 -10.96 36.49
CA LEU A 28 -2.90 -11.73 37.67
C LEU A 28 -1.58 -11.25 38.28
N LEU A 29 -1.36 -9.93 38.27
CA LEU A 29 -0.16 -9.33 38.88
C LEU A 29 -0.31 -9.18 40.39
N ASP A 30 0.73 -9.56 41.12
CA ASP A 30 0.87 -9.27 42.54
C ASP A 30 1.10 -7.77 42.79
N GLU A 31 0.61 -7.26 43.92
CA GLU A 31 0.67 -5.82 44.27
C GLU A 31 2.10 -5.27 44.29
N SER A 32 3.07 -6.06 44.75
CA SER A 32 4.49 -5.69 44.75
C SER A 32 5.07 -5.42 43.36
N SER A 33 4.48 -6.01 42.31
CA SER A 33 4.97 -5.93 40.93
C SER A 33 4.61 -4.61 40.25
N TYR A 34 3.61 -3.89 40.75
CA TYR A 34 3.14 -2.61 40.18
C TYR A 34 3.03 -1.46 41.19
N GLU A 35 3.36 -1.66 42.46
CA GLU A 35 3.44 -0.61 43.49
C GLU A 35 4.23 0.65 43.03
N PRO A 36 5.37 0.53 42.32
CA PRO A 36 6.07 1.72 41.80
C PRO A 36 5.22 2.57 40.85
N LEU A 37 4.36 1.94 40.03
CA LEU A 37 3.43 2.65 39.14
C LEU A 37 2.29 3.28 39.92
N THR A 38 1.79 2.64 40.97
CA THR A 38 0.78 3.21 41.87
C THR A 38 1.27 4.55 42.43
N ARG A 39 2.52 4.59 42.93
CA ARG A 39 3.13 5.84 43.43
C ARG A 39 3.33 6.87 42.32
N CYS A 40 3.81 6.43 41.15
CA CYS A 40 4.03 7.29 39.99
C CYS A 40 2.74 7.98 39.52
N PHE A 41 1.65 7.21 39.35
CA PHE A 41 0.35 7.75 38.92
C PHE A 41 -0.35 8.57 39.99
N ALA A 42 -0.12 8.29 41.28
CA ALA A 42 -0.64 9.12 42.36
C ALA A 42 -0.01 10.52 42.37
N CYS A 43 1.32 10.62 42.24
CA CYS A 43 2.06 11.88 42.37
C CYS A 43 2.06 12.74 41.10
N GLY A 44 1.93 12.14 39.91
CA GLY A 44 1.98 12.88 38.63
C GLY A 44 3.36 13.41 38.25
N VAL A 45 4.44 12.86 38.81
CA VAL A 45 5.85 13.24 38.55
C VAL A 45 6.78 12.01 38.52
N PRO A 46 7.95 12.08 37.83
CA PRO A 46 8.95 11.00 37.79
C PRO A 46 9.49 10.63 39.18
N MET A 47 9.83 9.34 39.39
CA MET A 47 10.13 8.79 40.73
C MET A 47 11.31 9.47 41.46
N GLU A 48 12.29 10.02 40.74
CA GLU A 48 13.42 10.77 41.32
C GLU A 48 12.98 12.02 42.11
N SER A 49 11.78 12.52 41.82
CA SER A 49 11.16 13.68 42.49
C SER A 49 10.06 13.32 43.51
N VAL A 50 9.65 12.05 43.58
CA VAL A 50 8.56 11.57 44.47
C VAL A 50 8.91 11.69 45.95
N ASN A 51 10.20 11.59 46.32
CA ASN A 51 10.65 11.79 47.70
C ASN A 51 10.55 13.25 48.22
N ARG A 52 10.02 14.18 47.40
CA ARG A 52 9.83 15.60 47.77
C ARG A 52 8.36 16.07 47.75
N CYS A 53 7.40 15.20 47.42
CA CYS A 53 5.98 15.56 47.38
C CYS A 53 5.35 15.42 48.77
N THR A 54 4.76 16.49 49.28
CA THR A 54 3.93 16.51 50.50
C THR A 54 2.45 16.30 50.14
N ASP A 55 1.69 15.68 51.04
CA ASP A 55 0.30 15.16 50.94
C ASP A 55 -0.84 16.11 50.48
N ASP A 56 -0.56 17.26 49.86
CA ASP A 56 -1.62 18.12 49.29
C ASP A 56 -1.93 17.70 47.84
N ASP A 57 -2.84 16.73 47.71
CA ASP A 57 -3.39 16.19 46.46
C ASP A 57 -4.14 17.24 45.63
N VAL A 58 -3.53 17.71 44.54
CA VAL A 58 -4.25 18.33 43.42
C VAL A 58 -4.40 17.30 42.32
N ALA A 59 -5.63 16.84 42.05
CA ALA A 59 -5.93 15.93 40.95
C ALA A 59 -5.44 16.52 39.61
N GLN A 60 -4.34 15.98 39.08
CA GLN A 60 -3.79 16.43 37.80
C GLN A 60 -4.48 15.70 36.65
N ALA A 61 -4.92 16.46 35.64
CA ALA A 61 -5.44 15.93 34.39
C ALA A 61 -4.43 16.29 33.29
N LEU A 62 -3.64 15.32 32.86
CA LEU A 62 -2.55 15.51 31.89
C LEU A 62 -2.88 14.86 30.55
N PRO A 63 -2.40 15.41 29.42
CA PRO A 63 -2.49 14.76 28.12
C PRO A 63 -1.60 13.51 28.08
N LEU A 64 -1.86 12.62 27.12
CA LEU A 64 -1.14 11.35 26.96
C LEU A 64 0.38 11.54 26.84
N SER A 65 0.83 12.53 26.06
CA SER A 65 2.25 12.81 25.84
C SER A 65 3.01 13.10 27.14
N ASN A 66 2.39 13.84 28.06
CA ASN A 66 2.96 14.12 29.37
C ASN A 66 3.04 12.85 30.24
N TRP A 67 1.99 12.03 30.24
CA TRP A 67 2.03 10.76 30.96
C TRP A 67 3.07 9.80 30.40
N LEU A 68 3.20 9.72 29.07
CA LEU A 68 4.24 8.91 28.41
C LEU A 68 5.65 9.40 28.75
N ALA A 69 5.87 10.72 28.85
CA ALA A 69 7.14 11.28 29.29
C ALA A 69 7.45 10.87 30.74
N ILE A 70 6.47 11.03 31.65
CA ILE A 70 6.60 10.63 33.07
C ILE A 70 6.96 9.15 33.21
N VAL A 71 6.31 8.27 32.43
CA VAL A 71 6.59 6.83 32.42
C VAL A 71 7.94 6.50 31.77
N SER A 72 8.35 7.26 30.75
CA SER A 72 9.63 7.05 30.06
C SER A 72 10.84 7.43 30.93
N ASP A 73 10.69 8.41 31.82
CA ASP A 73 11.71 8.84 32.78
C ASP A 73 11.82 7.90 34.00
N PHE A 74 11.01 6.83 34.06
CA PHE A 74 11.02 5.86 35.14
C PHE A 74 12.24 4.93 35.06
N SER A 75 13.08 4.94 36.10
CA SER A 75 14.24 4.06 36.25
C SER A 75 14.12 3.16 37.48
N CYS A 76 14.37 1.86 37.32
CA CYS A 76 14.49 0.91 38.43
C CYS A 76 15.77 0.07 38.28
N GLY A 77 16.40 -0.31 39.39
CA GLY A 77 17.74 -0.94 39.39
C GLY A 77 17.85 -2.33 38.74
N ASN A 78 16.81 -2.82 38.06
CA ASN A 78 16.80 -4.09 37.31
C ASN A 78 16.11 -3.90 35.95
N GLU A 79 16.86 -4.01 34.86
CA GLU A 79 16.37 -3.80 33.48
C GLU A 79 15.14 -4.65 33.12
N LYS A 80 15.05 -5.91 33.57
CA LYS A 80 13.89 -6.77 33.29
C LYS A 80 12.62 -6.28 33.98
N ASN A 81 12.74 -5.87 35.24
CA ASN A 81 11.60 -5.31 35.98
C ASN A 81 11.18 -3.96 35.40
N GLN A 82 12.14 -3.18 34.89
CA GLN A 82 11.85 -1.89 34.25
C GLN A 82 11.04 -2.06 32.96
N LEU A 83 11.39 -3.05 32.12
CA LEU A 83 10.64 -3.38 30.90
C LEU A 83 9.22 -3.86 31.20
N LEU A 84 9.05 -4.75 32.19
CA LEU A 84 7.72 -5.22 32.60
C LEU A 84 6.84 -4.05 33.08
N ILE A 85 7.38 -3.21 33.96
CA ILE A 85 6.68 -2.02 34.49
C ILE A 85 6.27 -1.09 33.35
N ARG A 86 7.15 -0.88 32.37
CA ARG A 86 6.84 -0.06 31.18
C ARG A 86 5.68 -0.62 30.38
N HIS A 87 5.66 -1.93 30.13
CA HIS A 87 4.55 -2.57 29.41
C HIS A 87 3.21 -2.52 30.18
N VAL A 88 3.24 -2.62 31.50
CA VAL A 88 2.05 -2.43 32.34
C VAL A 88 1.56 -0.98 32.25
N ALA A 89 2.47 -0.01 32.34
CA ALA A 89 2.14 1.41 32.22
C ALA A 89 1.54 1.75 30.84
N ASP A 90 2.15 1.24 29.77
CA ASP A 90 1.65 1.39 28.40
C ASP A 90 0.23 0.80 28.27
N LEU A 91 -0.03 -0.38 28.83
CA LEU A 91 -1.36 -0.97 28.80
C LEU A 91 -2.39 -0.12 29.58
N VAL A 92 -2.03 0.38 30.76
CA VAL A 92 -2.89 1.26 31.57
C VAL A 92 -3.22 2.54 30.83
N LEU A 93 -2.21 3.21 30.27
CA LEU A 93 -2.39 4.45 29.52
C LEU A 93 -3.28 4.24 28.29
N ALA A 94 -3.04 3.18 27.52
CA ALA A 94 -3.84 2.83 26.34
C ALA A 94 -5.33 2.60 26.71
N ILE A 95 -5.60 1.86 27.79
CA ILE A 95 -6.96 1.59 28.26
C ILE A 95 -7.63 2.84 28.80
N ALA A 96 -6.94 3.63 29.63
CA ALA A 96 -7.48 4.87 30.18
C ALA A 96 -7.84 5.87 29.06
N LEU A 97 -7.02 5.93 28.03
CA LEU A 97 -7.26 6.80 26.88
C LEU A 97 -8.49 6.37 26.07
N LEU A 98 -8.62 5.08 25.76
CA LEU A 98 -9.83 4.54 25.09
C LEU A 98 -11.08 4.72 25.94
N ARG A 99 -10.97 4.55 27.27
CA ARG A 99 -12.06 4.76 28.22
C ARG A 99 -12.57 6.20 28.17
N GLU A 100 -11.69 7.17 28.34
CA GLU A 100 -12.06 8.60 28.32
C GLU A 100 -12.55 9.02 26.93
N SER A 101 -11.89 8.54 25.87
CA SER A 101 -12.34 8.80 24.51
C SER A 101 -13.73 8.22 24.24
N GLY A 102 -14.01 7.00 24.71
CA GLY A 102 -15.28 6.32 24.50
C GLY A 102 -16.45 6.99 25.20
N ARG A 103 -16.23 7.59 26.37
CA ARG A 103 -17.26 8.32 27.14
C ARG A 103 -17.56 9.72 26.60
N ARG A 104 -16.60 10.37 25.92
CA ARG A 104 -16.83 11.67 25.27
C ARG A 104 -17.76 11.62 24.05
N ILE A 105 -18.07 10.42 23.54
CA ILE A 105 -18.86 10.20 22.31
C ILE A 105 -20.35 10.56 22.49
N GLU A 106 -20.83 10.76 23.71
CA GLU A 106 -22.26 10.94 24.01
C GLU A 106 -22.92 12.22 23.43
N ASN A 107 -22.17 13.22 22.97
CA ASN A 107 -22.74 14.52 22.57
C ASN A 107 -22.86 14.80 21.05
N SER A 108 -22.52 13.87 20.15
CA SER A 108 -22.94 13.92 18.74
C SER A 108 -22.49 12.66 18.00
N SER A 109 -23.08 12.39 16.85
CA SER A 109 -22.74 11.35 15.87
C SER A 109 -21.29 11.43 15.31
N HIS A 110 -20.35 12.14 15.96
CA HIS A 110 -19.13 12.69 15.35
C HIS A 110 -17.81 12.57 16.16
N ALA A 111 -17.68 11.71 17.17
CA ALA A 111 -16.38 11.55 17.87
C ALA A 111 -15.70 10.20 17.53
N VAL A 112 -14.98 10.18 16.42
CA VAL A 112 -14.15 9.05 15.93
C VAL A 112 -12.75 9.16 16.54
N VAL A 113 -12.25 8.10 17.19
CA VAL A 113 -10.81 7.97 17.52
C VAL A 113 -10.05 7.99 16.19
N SER A 114 -9.07 8.88 16.03
CA SER A 114 -8.36 8.97 14.77
C SER A 114 -7.59 7.67 14.45
N ASP A 115 -7.38 7.38 13.17
CA ASP A 115 -6.62 6.20 12.73
C ASP A 115 -5.20 6.16 13.32
N ALA A 116 -4.58 7.34 13.49
CA ALA A 116 -3.26 7.49 14.11
C ALA A 116 -3.31 7.13 15.59
N ASP A 117 -4.31 7.64 16.31
CA ASP A 117 -4.51 7.40 17.73
C ASP A 117 -4.78 5.92 18.04
N LEU A 118 -5.66 5.27 17.26
CA LEU A 118 -5.92 3.84 17.41
C LEU A 118 -4.67 3.00 17.12
N THR A 119 -3.81 3.47 16.21
CA THR A 119 -2.52 2.82 15.92
C THR A 119 -1.55 2.94 17.09
N ILE A 120 -1.45 4.11 17.73
CA ILE A 120 -0.64 4.31 18.95
C ILE A 120 -1.14 3.40 20.07
N VAL A 121 -2.44 3.41 20.35
CA VAL A 121 -3.09 2.56 21.37
C VAL A 121 -2.84 1.08 21.09
N TRP A 122 -3.02 0.63 19.85
CA TRP A 122 -2.75 -0.75 19.48
C TRP A 122 -1.28 -1.11 19.66
N ASN A 123 -0.34 -0.23 19.32
CA ASN A 123 1.09 -0.49 19.51
C ASN A 123 1.46 -0.70 20.98
N MET A 124 0.87 0.08 21.89
CA MET A 124 1.05 -0.06 23.34
C MET A 124 0.49 -1.40 23.85
N ILE A 125 -0.75 -1.74 23.47
CA ILE A 125 -1.41 -3.00 23.85
C ILE A 125 -0.65 -4.21 23.25
N ARG A 126 -0.26 -4.13 21.99
CA ARG A 126 0.55 -5.15 21.29
C ARG A 126 1.89 -5.35 21.99
N GLY A 127 2.58 -4.27 22.37
CA GLY A 127 3.83 -4.35 23.13
C GLY A 127 3.64 -5.13 24.43
N ALA A 128 2.58 -4.83 25.18
CA ALA A 128 2.22 -5.56 26.39
C ALA A 128 1.92 -7.05 26.11
N LEU A 129 1.10 -7.36 25.11
CA LEU A 129 0.73 -8.74 24.72
C LEU A 129 1.90 -9.60 24.24
N LEU A 130 2.96 -8.97 23.70
CA LEU A 130 4.18 -9.65 23.25
C LEU A 130 5.24 -9.77 24.36
N SER A 131 5.05 -9.08 25.49
CA SER A 131 5.99 -9.05 26.60
C SER A 131 5.77 -10.18 27.61
N ASP A 132 6.69 -10.28 28.58
CA ASP A 132 6.61 -11.25 29.69
C ASP A 132 5.34 -11.06 30.54
N LEU A 133 4.69 -9.88 30.49
CA LEU A 133 3.42 -9.61 31.16
C LEU A 133 2.32 -10.63 30.82
N PHE A 134 2.24 -11.08 29.57
CA PHE A 134 1.26 -12.08 29.12
C PHE A 134 1.88 -13.45 28.85
N ARG A 135 3.21 -13.57 28.95
CA ARG A 135 3.95 -14.82 28.71
C ARG A 135 4.15 -15.63 30.00
N ASP A 136 4.53 -14.94 31.07
CA ASP A 136 4.83 -15.53 32.37
C ASP A 136 3.63 -15.49 33.32
N SER A 137 2.62 -14.69 33.00
CA SER A 137 1.33 -14.72 33.71
C SER A 137 0.51 -15.93 33.29
N ASN A 138 -0.30 -16.47 34.21
CA ASN A 138 -1.27 -17.55 33.91
C ASN A 138 -2.45 -17.08 33.03
N VAL A 139 -2.33 -15.94 32.34
CA VAL A 139 -3.38 -15.32 31.54
C VAL A 139 -3.54 -16.07 30.24
N ARG A 140 -4.71 -16.69 30.05
CA ARG A 140 -5.05 -17.45 28.86
C ARG A 140 -6.09 -16.72 28.01
N ALA A 141 -5.95 -16.85 26.69
CA ALA A 141 -7.08 -16.61 25.81
C ALA A 141 -8.20 -17.61 26.13
N SER A 142 -9.46 -17.23 25.89
CA SER A 142 -10.61 -18.12 26.08
C SER A 142 -11.54 -18.05 24.89
N ARG A 143 -12.06 -19.18 24.42
CA ARG A 143 -13.05 -19.20 23.33
C ARG A 143 -14.42 -18.79 23.88
N SER A 144 -15.04 -17.80 23.26
CA SER A 144 -16.37 -17.32 23.63
C SER A 144 -17.46 -18.19 23.02
N ALA A 145 -18.69 -18.02 23.51
CA ALA A 145 -19.85 -18.68 22.94
C ALA A 145 -20.13 -18.28 21.48
N GLN A 146 -19.74 -17.05 21.12
CA GLN A 146 -19.83 -16.52 19.76
C GLN A 146 -18.65 -16.95 18.86
N GLY A 147 -17.76 -17.80 19.38
CA GLY A 147 -16.69 -18.40 18.61
C GLY A 147 -15.53 -17.47 18.33
N PHE A 148 -15.27 -16.44 19.15
CA PHE A 148 -14.02 -15.66 19.11
C PHE A 148 -13.13 -16.00 20.29
N LEU A 149 -11.84 -15.73 20.18
CA LEU A 149 -10.91 -15.78 21.31
C LEU A 149 -10.90 -14.42 22.02
N SER A 150 -11.04 -14.45 23.34
CA SER A 150 -11.05 -13.27 24.20
C SER A 150 -9.82 -13.27 25.10
N VAL A 151 -9.07 -12.17 25.12
CA VAL A 151 -7.98 -11.91 26.07
C VAL A 151 -8.41 -10.76 26.99
N PRO A 152 -8.45 -10.98 28.33
CA PRO A 152 -8.74 -9.90 29.27
C PRO A 152 -7.55 -8.93 29.35
N LEU A 153 -7.82 -7.63 29.23
CA LEU A 153 -6.81 -6.57 29.31
C LEU A 153 -6.97 -5.74 30.59
N CYS A 154 -8.21 -5.49 31.01
CA CYS A 154 -8.57 -4.86 32.28
C CYS A 154 -9.92 -5.39 32.75
N SER A 155 -10.07 -5.65 34.05
CA SER A 155 -11.30 -6.14 34.67
C SER A 155 -11.57 -5.47 36.01
N ILE A 156 -12.63 -4.66 36.06
CA ILE A 156 -13.12 -3.99 37.26
C ILE A 156 -14.53 -4.51 37.54
N VAL A 157 -14.70 -5.16 38.69
CA VAL A 157 -15.91 -5.87 39.10
C VAL A 157 -16.24 -5.44 40.51
N ASP A 158 -17.49 -5.07 40.78
CA ASP A 158 -17.99 -4.75 42.11
C ASP A 158 -19.11 -5.72 42.51
N ASN A 159 -18.98 -6.36 43.67
CA ASN A 159 -19.97 -7.30 44.20
C ASN A 159 -20.46 -8.38 43.20
N GLY A 160 -19.58 -8.82 42.30
CA GLY A 160 -19.88 -9.81 41.26
C GLY A 160 -20.56 -9.24 40.01
N ASN A 161 -20.85 -7.94 39.96
CA ASN A 161 -21.35 -7.21 38.80
C ASN A 161 -20.20 -6.59 38.01
N ILE A 162 -20.35 -6.57 36.68
CA ILE A 162 -19.39 -5.92 35.80
C ILE A 162 -19.52 -4.40 35.95
N GLU A 163 -18.44 -3.72 36.36
CA GLU A 163 -18.35 -2.27 36.25
C GLU A 163 -17.71 -1.85 34.93
N GLU A 164 -16.48 -2.30 34.69
CA GLU A 164 -15.71 -1.97 33.48
C GLU A 164 -14.85 -3.17 33.05
N LEU A 165 -14.93 -3.58 31.79
CA LEU A 165 -14.06 -4.61 31.22
C LEU A 165 -13.48 -4.15 29.89
N PHE A 166 -12.18 -4.36 29.69
CA PHE A 166 -11.54 -4.25 28.38
C PHE A 166 -11.01 -5.60 27.94
N ARG A 167 -11.38 -6.00 26.72
CA ARG A 167 -11.00 -7.30 26.15
C ARG A 167 -10.58 -7.15 24.69
N LEU A 168 -9.54 -7.88 24.30
CA LEU A 168 -9.24 -8.12 22.89
C LEU A 168 -10.07 -9.32 22.42
N HIS A 169 -10.92 -9.11 21.41
CA HIS A 169 -11.69 -10.17 20.75
C HIS A 169 -11.11 -10.45 19.38
N VAL A 170 -10.82 -11.72 19.08
CA VAL A 170 -10.26 -12.15 17.79
C VAL A 170 -11.02 -13.37 17.27
N TRP A 171 -11.69 -13.23 16.14
CA TRP A 171 -12.17 -14.34 15.34
C TRP A 171 -11.02 -14.80 14.45
N LEU A 172 -10.67 -16.08 14.51
CA LEU A 172 -9.66 -16.68 13.65
C LEU A 172 -10.30 -17.26 12.38
N PRO A 173 -9.55 -17.38 11.26
CA PRO A 173 -10.03 -18.04 10.05
C PRO A 173 -9.96 -19.57 10.15
N ASP A 174 -10.39 -20.13 11.28
CA ASP A 174 -10.33 -21.55 11.63
C ASP A 174 -11.68 -22.26 11.44
N SER A 175 -12.65 -21.60 10.79
CA SER A 175 -14.05 -22.03 10.68
C SER A 175 -14.79 -22.24 12.00
N GLN A 176 -14.15 -22.03 13.15
CA GLN A 176 -14.82 -22.14 14.44
C GLN A 176 -15.62 -20.85 14.67
N ARG A 177 -16.94 -20.94 14.54
CA ARG A 177 -17.88 -19.85 14.78
C ARG A 177 -18.84 -20.24 15.88
N GLY A 178 -19.46 -19.24 16.52
CA GLY A 178 -20.48 -19.46 17.53
C GLY A 178 -21.66 -20.26 16.98
N SER A 179 -22.36 -20.95 17.87
CA SER A 179 -23.55 -21.72 17.49
C SER A 179 -24.60 -20.78 16.89
N SER A 180 -25.02 -21.04 15.65
CA SER A 180 -25.96 -20.17 14.93
C SER A 180 -27.32 -20.05 15.64
N VAL A 181 -27.70 -21.06 16.42
CA VAL A 181 -28.95 -21.08 17.19
C VAL A 181 -28.90 -20.23 18.47
N PHE A 182 -27.72 -19.85 18.96
CA PHE A 182 -27.53 -19.00 20.16
C PHE A 182 -26.81 -17.69 19.84
N ALA A 183 -26.85 -17.27 18.57
CA ALA A 183 -26.02 -16.16 18.11
C ALA A 183 -26.58 -14.77 18.49
N VAL A 184 -27.90 -14.65 18.72
CA VAL A 184 -28.53 -13.40 19.14
C VAL A 184 -28.47 -13.29 20.66
N HIS A 185 -27.87 -12.23 21.15
CA HIS A 185 -27.65 -12.02 22.59
C HIS A 185 -27.67 -10.54 22.94
N SER A 186 -27.80 -10.26 24.23
CA SER A 186 -27.67 -8.91 24.80
C SER A 186 -26.52 -8.86 25.81
N HIS A 187 -26.16 -7.65 26.25
CA HIS A 187 -25.11 -7.43 27.23
C HIS A 187 -25.68 -6.79 28.50
N GLN A 188 -25.10 -7.15 29.65
CA GLN A 188 -25.45 -6.55 30.95
C GLN A 188 -25.10 -5.05 30.94
N PRO A 189 -23.84 -4.64 30.72
CA PRO A 189 -23.48 -3.24 30.54
C PRO A 189 -23.51 -2.80 29.06
N PHE A 190 -23.47 -1.48 28.85
CA PHE A 190 -23.19 -0.87 27.55
C PHE A 190 -21.88 -1.38 26.95
N GLY A 191 -21.86 -1.68 25.66
CA GLY A 191 -20.69 -2.12 24.90
C GLY A 191 -20.16 -1.05 23.94
N GLN A 192 -18.85 -0.88 23.87
CA GLN A 192 -18.14 -0.04 22.90
C GLN A 192 -17.05 -0.88 22.23
N SER A 193 -16.92 -0.75 20.91
CA SER A 193 -16.02 -1.59 20.10
C SER A 193 -15.17 -0.73 19.15
N TRP A 194 -13.89 -1.07 19.00
CA TRP A 194 -12.95 -0.46 18.05
C TRP A 194 -12.27 -1.54 17.19
N ILE A 195 -12.50 -1.51 15.87
CA ILE A 195 -12.02 -2.55 14.97
C ILE A 195 -10.53 -2.36 14.66
N LEU A 196 -9.73 -3.35 15.02
CA LEU A 196 -8.28 -3.37 14.78
C LEU A 196 -7.92 -3.94 13.40
N ALA A 197 -8.62 -4.98 12.97
CA ALA A 197 -8.36 -5.68 11.71
C ALA A 197 -9.60 -6.46 11.26
N GLY A 198 -9.74 -6.67 9.95
CA GLY A 198 -10.81 -7.45 9.36
C GLY A 198 -12.14 -6.71 9.27
N ALA A 199 -13.18 -7.47 8.93
CA ALA A 199 -14.54 -6.98 8.74
C ALA A 199 -15.56 -7.87 9.45
N GLY A 200 -16.51 -7.25 10.13
CA GLY A 200 -17.65 -7.90 10.78
C GLY A 200 -18.94 -7.14 10.50
N VAL A 201 -20.06 -7.85 10.40
CA VAL A 201 -21.40 -7.27 10.23
C VAL A 201 -22.17 -7.40 11.53
N ASP A 202 -22.53 -6.28 12.13
CA ASP A 202 -23.38 -6.28 13.32
C ASP A 202 -24.85 -6.19 12.91
N HIS A 203 -25.65 -7.12 13.40
CA HIS A 203 -27.09 -7.22 13.15
C HIS A 203 -27.85 -6.86 14.42
N THR A 204 -28.86 -6.01 14.30
CA THR A 204 -29.69 -5.54 15.42
C THR A 204 -31.09 -6.12 15.34
N PHE A 205 -31.67 -6.41 16.50
CA PHE A 205 -32.97 -7.07 16.62
C PHE A 205 -33.87 -6.37 17.61
N ASP A 206 -35.16 -6.35 17.28
CA ASP A 206 -36.22 -6.01 18.21
C ASP A 206 -36.85 -7.30 18.75
N VAL A 207 -37.09 -7.35 20.05
CA VAL A 207 -37.47 -8.57 20.76
C VAL A 207 -38.65 -8.26 21.65
N HIS A 208 -39.76 -8.97 21.42
CA HIS A 208 -40.99 -8.80 22.18
C HIS A 208 -41.40 -10.12 22.85
N PRO A 209 -41.69 -10.10 24.16
CA PRO A 209 -42.29 -11.24 24.85
C PRO A 209 -43.60 -11.67 24.19
N THR A 210 -43.86 -12.98 24.16
CA THR A 210 -45.12 -13.55 23.65
C THR A 210 -45.49 -14.78 24.46
N THR A 211 -46.79 -14.98 24.69
CA THR A 211 -47.32 -16.23 25.28
C THR A 211 -47.82 -17.20 24.20
N ASP A 212 -47.92 -16.75 22.95
CA ASP A 212 -48.32 -17.59 21.82
C ASP A 212 -47.10 -18.35 21.28
N TYR A 213 -47.12 -19.67 21.47
CA TYR A 213 -46.06 -20.58 21.03
C TYR A 213 -45.90 -20.64 19.51
N ALA A 214 -46.99 -20.46 18.75
CA ALA A 214 -46.95 -20.44 17.29
C ALA A 214 -46.32 -19.13 16.77
N ALA A 215 -46.57 -18.02 17.47
CA ALA A 215 -45.98 -16.71 17.20
C ALA A 215 -44.51 -16.56 17.64
N ALA A 216 -44.07 -17.37 18.60
CA ALA A 216 -42.73 -17.32 19.17
C ALA A 216 -41.68 -17.84 18.18
N THR A 217 -40.61 -17.07 18.00
CA THR A 217 -39.46 -17.48 17.19
C THR A 217 -38.34 -18.08 18.02
N HIS A 218 -38.17 -17.62 19.27
CA HIS A 218 -37.10 -18.05 20.18
C HIS A 218 -37.62 -18.17 21.63
N ALA A 219 -36.80 -18.78 22.50
CA ALA A 219 -36.93 -18.66 23.96
C ALA A 219 -35.75 -17.89 24.54
N GLU A 220 -35.93 -17.26 25.69
CA GLU A 220 -34.86 -16.63 26.46
C GLU A 220 -34.11 -17.66 27.29
N TYR A 221 -32.79 -17.56 27.26
CA TYR A 221 -31.87 -18.36 28.05
C TYR A 221 -31.09 -17.47 29.00
N ARG A 222 -30.96 -17.94 30.24
CA ARG A 222 -30.09 -17.32 31.24
C ARG A 222 -28.70 -17.94 31.22
N LEU A 223 -27.68 -17.14 31.52
CA LEU A 223 -26.28 -17.55 31.51
C LEU A 223 -25.85 -18.03 32.90
N VAL A 224 -25.22 -19.21 32.96
CA VAL A 224 -24.59 -19.78 34.14
C VAL A 224 -23.12 -20.06 33.82
N TRP A 225 -22.20 -19.59 34.70
CA TRP A 225 -20.76 -19.74 34.50
C TRP A 225 -20.18 -20.83 35.43
N GLN A 226 -19.15 -21.53 34.97
CA GLN A 226 -18.44 -22.56 35.75
C GLN A 226 -16.91 -22.39 35.64
N ASP A 227 -16.23 -22.43 36.78
CA ASP A 227 -14.79 -22.17 36.93
C ASP A 227 -14.00 -23.35 37.57
N GLY A 228 -14.66 -24.48 37.80
CA GLY A 228 -14.08 -25.67 38.44
C GLY A 228 -14.50 -25.85 39.91
N THR A 229 -15.09 -24.84 40.56
CA THR A 229 -15.61 -24.92 41.93
C THR A 229 -17.05 -24.38 42.01
N SER A 230 -18.01 -25.22 41.60
CA SER A 230 -19.47 -24.98 41.59
C SER A 230 -20.00 -23.94 40.57
N PRO A 231 -21.21 -24.14 40.01
CA PRO A 231 -21.84 -23.19 39.10
C PRO A 231 -22.27 -21.89 39.82
N SER A 232 -22.10 -20.73 39.18
CA SER A 232 -22.44 -19.41 39.75
C SER A 232 -23.06 -18.48 38.70
N GLU A 233 -24.01 -17.64 39.14
CA GLU A 233 -24.56 -16.52 38.34
C GLU A 233 -23.64 -15.28 38.35
N SER A 234 -22.63 -15.24 39.24
CA SER A 234 -21.69 -14.11 39.35
C SER A 234 -20.64 -14.11 38.24
N TYR A 235 -20.25 -12.92 37.76
CA TYR A 235 -19.22 -12.82 36.74
C TYR A 235 -17.84 -13.22 37.30
N LYS A 236 -17.11 -14.03 36.51
CA LYS A 236 -15.73 -14.46 36.79
C LYS A 236 -14.82 -14.15 35.60
N ILE A 237 -13.58 -13.74 35.87
CA ILE A 237 -12.63 -13.24 34.85
C ILE A 237 -12.12 -14.38 33.93
N HIS A 238 -11.77 -15.53 34.50
CA HIS A 238 -11.29 -16.72 33.78
C HIS A 238 -12.29 -17.88 33.91
N GLN A 239 -13.08 -18.14 32.87
CA GLN A 239 -14.16 -19.14 32.87
C GLN A 239 -13.76 -20.35 32.01
N ILE A 240 -14.12 -21.56 32.45
CA ILE A 240 -13.79 -22.82 31.74
C ILE A 240 -14.92 -23.24 30.80
N SER A 241 -16.17 -23.01 31.18
CA SER A 241 -17.34 -23.27 30.36
C SER A 241 -18.44 -22.23 30.58
N SER A 242 -19.45 -22.25 29.71
CA SER A 242 -20.65 -21.42 29.83
C SER A 242 -21.87 -22.25 29.49
N THR A 243 -22.85 -22.26 30.37
CA THR A 243 -24.11 -22.97 30.16
C THR A 243 -25.22 -21.96 30.01
N VAL A 244 -25.98 -22.07 28.92
CA VAL A 244 -27.24 -21.35 28.74
C VAL A 244 -28.38 -22.28 29.14
N GLU A 245 -29.27 -21.82 30.01
CA GLU A 245 -30.43 -22.57 30.50
C GLU A 245 -31.72 -21.89 30.08
N ASN A 246 -32.63 -22.66 29.50
CA ASN A 246 -33.91 -22.15 29.00
C ASN A 246 -34.78 -21.70 30.17
N THR A 247 -35.25 -20.46 30.12
CA THR A 247 -36.08 -19.87 31.17
C THR A 247 -37.58 -20.21 31.01
N GLY A 248 -37.99 -20.72 29.86
CA GLY A 248 -39.38 -20.91 29.46
C GLY A 248 -40.05 -19.64 28.91
N ASN A 249 -39.39 -18.48 28.96
CA ASN A 249 -39.93 -17.24 28.39
C ASN A 249 -39.83 -17.28 26.86
N LEU A 250 -40.97 -17.13 26.19
CA LEU A 250 -41.04 -17.14 24.73
C LEU A 250 -41.03 -15.71 24.18
N VAL A 251 -40.29 -15.51 23.07
CA VAL A 251 -40.14 -14.20 22.44
C VAL A 251 -40.32 -14.28 20.92
N ARG A 252 -40.78 -13.16 20.36
CA ARG A 252 -40.78 -12.90 18.92
C ARG A 252 -39.67 -11.91 18.59
N VAL A 253 -38.74 -12.37 17.75
CA VAL A 253 -37.56 -11.62 17.29
C VAL A 253 -37.80 -11.09 15.88
N THR A 254 -37.57 -9.80 15.67
CA THR A 254 -37.66 -9.11 14.37
C THR A 254 -36.32 -8.45 14.04
N ALA A 255 -35.79 -8.68 12.83
CA ALA A 255 -34.55 -8.04 12.40
C ALA A 255 -34.80 -6.56 12.05
N MET A 256 -33.95 -5.66 12.59
CA MET A 256 -34.09 -4.21 12.41
C MET A 256 -33.15 -3.66 11.35
N GLY A 257 -31.90 -4.15 11.32
CA GLY A 257 -30.92 -3.73 10.35
C GLY A 257 -29.54 -4.31 10.63
N SER A 258 -28.63 -4.10 9.67
CA SER A 258 -27.26 -4.61 9.71
C SER A 258 -26.27 -3.53 9.31
N LYS A 259 -25.09 -3.51 9.94
CA LYS A 259 -24.03 -2.54 9.64
C LYS A 259 -22.68 -3.22 9.52
N LEU A 260 -21.97 -2.93 8.42
CA LEU A 260 -20.60 -3.39 8.21
C LEU A 260 -19.63 -2.52 9.02
N HIS A 261 -18.72 -3.18 9.74
CA HIS A 261 -17.63 -2.57 10.49
C HIS A 261 -16.30 -3.12 10.02
N THR A 262 -15.42 -2.24 9.54
CA THR A 262 -14.07 -2.57 9.05
C THR A 262 -13.02 -1.92 9.94
N ARG A 263 -11.75 -2.25 9.73
CA ARG A 263 -10.59 -1.63 10.38
C ARG A 263 -10.74 -0.11 10.56
N ASN A 264 -10.38 0.38 11.75
CA ASN A 264 -10.45 1.76 12.22
C ASN A 264 -11.88 2.32 12.47
N MET A 265 -12.94 1.56 12.18
CA MET A 265 -14.28 1.94 12.61
C MET A 265 -14.51 1.64 14.10
N SER A 266 -15.45 2.37 14.71
CA SER A 266 -15.97 2.10 16.05
C SER A 266 -17.49 2.03 16.06
N TYR A 267 -18.07 1.29 17.00
CA TYR A 267 -19.51 1.24 17.21
C TYR A 267 -19.85 0.90 18.65
N SER A 268 -21.12 1.12 19.02
CA SER A 268 -21.63 0.91 20.37
C SER A 268 -22.90 0.07 20.37
N ILE A 269 -23.10 -0.68 21.43
CA ILE A 269 -24.26 -1.53 21.68
C ILE A 269 -24.83 -1.11 23.04
N PRO A 270 -26.05 -0.55 23.11
CA PRO A 270 -26.68 -0.22 24.38
C PRO A 270 -26.86 -1.44 25.29
N ALA A 271 -26.90 -1.22 26.60
CA ALA A 271 -27.25 -2.28 27.56
C ALA A 271 -28.60 -2.91 27.20
N ALA A 272 -28.73 -4.24 27.36
CA ALA A 272 -29.91 -5.03 27.01
C ALA A 272 -30.30 -5.05 25.51
N ALA A 273 -29.61 -4.34 24.62
CA ALA A 273 -29.92 -4.37 23.19
C ALA A 273 -29.52 -5.73 22.59
N PHE A 274 -30.44 -6.35 21.84
CA PHE A 274 -30.18 -7.62 21.17
C PHE A 274 -29.45 -7.40 19.85
N HIS A 275 -28.33 -8.10 19.70
CA HIS A 275 -27.52 -8.03 18.50
C HIS A 275 -26.81 -9.36 18.21
N ARG A 276 -26.20 -9.43 17.03
CA ARG A 276 -25.31 -10.52 16.61
C ARG A 276 -24.24 -9.98 15.68
N THR A 277 -22.98 -10.26 16.00
CA THR A 277 -21.87 -9.99 15.08
C THR A 277 -21.59 -11.21 14.20
N GLU A 278 -21.63 -11.02 12.89
CA GLU A 278 -21.32 -12.02 11.87
C GLU A 278 -19.94 -11.77 11.26
N VAL A 279 -19.11 -12.80 11.22
CA VAL A 279 -17.76 -12.79 10.63
C VAL A 279 -17.60 -14.02 9.74
N LEU A 280 -17.11 -13.83 8.52
CA LEU A 280 -16.91 -14.93 7.57
C LEU A 280 -15.95 -16.00 8.14
N PRO A 281 -16.21 -17.31 7.92
CA PRO A 281 -15.43 -18.40 8.54
C PRO A 281 -13.93 -18.43 8.24
N ASP A 282 -13.53 -17.88 7.10
CA ASP A 282 -12.19 -17.92 6.52
C ASP A 282 -11.41 -16.60 6.66
N THR A 283 -11.93 -15.65 7.44
CA THR A 283 -11.30 -14.36 7.70
C THR A 283 -11.01 -14.13 9.18
N LEU A 284 -9.98 -13.34 9.45
CA LEU A 284 -9.72 -12.79 10.78
C LEU A 284 -10.54 -11.51 10.98
N HIS A 285 -11.12 -11.35 12.18
CA HIS A 285 -11.69 -10.09 12.64
C HIS A 285 -11.24 -9.83 14.07
N ALA A 286 -10.77 -8.62 14.37
CA ALA A 286 -10.28 -8.27 15.69
C ALA A 286 -10.80 -6.92 16.17
N THR A 287 -11.19 -6.85 17.43
CA THR A 287 -11.69 -5.64 18.07
C THR A 287 -11.22 -5.52 19.52
N LEU A 288 -11.01 -4.28 19.96
CA LEU A 288 -10.97 -3.93 21.37
C LEU A 288 -12.40 -3.66 21.83
N PHE A 289 -12.89 -4.45 22.78
CA PHE A 289 -14.25 -4.34 23.30
C PHE A 289 -14.23 -3.85 24.75
N TYR A 290 -14.99 -2.79 25.01
CA TYR A 290 -15.13 -2.11 26.28
C TYR A 290 -16.57 -2.21 26.79
N PHE A 291 -16.74 -2.82 27.95
CA PHE A 291 -17.99 -2.85 28.69
C PHE A 291 -18.00 -1.77 29.76
N ASP A 292 -19.06 -0.95 29.82
CA ASP A 292 -19.15 0.23 30.69
C ASP A 292 -20.51 0.34 31.39
N ALA A 293 -20.60 -0.12 32.63
CA ALA A 293 -21.85 -0.09 33.40
C ALA A 293 -22.33 1.34 33.73
N SER A 294 -21.43 2.33 33.73
CA SER A 294 -21.80 3.72 34.00
C SER A 294 -22.71 4.32 32.92
N ARG A 295 -22.71 3.74 31.71
CA ARG A 295 -23.55 4.14 30.57
C ARG A 295 -24.78 3.24 30.39
N GLY A 296 -25.12 2.47 31.41
CA GLY A 296 -26.26 1.57 31.44
C GLY A 296 -25.86 0.17 31.87
N PHE A 297 -26.65 -0.42 32.77
CA PHE A 297 -26.47 -1.78 33.26
C PHE A 297 -27.83 -2.43 33.51
N VAL A 298 -27.99 -3.67 33.05
CA VAL A 298 -29.09 -4.56 33.41
C VAL A 298 -28.55 -5.83 34.04
N LYS A 299 -29.26 -6.36 35.05
CA LYS A 299 -28.85 -7.59 35.73
C LYS A 299 -29.03 -8.81 34.83
N ASP A 300 -30.18 -8.90 34.17
CA ASP A 300 -30.52 -10.01 33.29
C ASP A 300 -30.31 -9.60 31.83
N ALA A 301 -29.30 -10.19 31.19
CA ALA A 301 -29.01 -10.00 29.77
C ALA A 301 -29.11 -11.36 29.06
N PRO A 302 -30.30 -11.73 28.56
CA PRO A 302 -30.54 -13.07 28.04
C PRO A 302 -29.87 -13.30 26.69
N VAL A 303 -29.61 -14.57 26.42
CA VAL A 303 -29.27 -15.11 25.09
C VAL A 303 -30.54 -15.71 24.50
N LEU A 304 -30.76 -15.55 23.20
CA LEU A 304 -31.93 -16.14 22.55
C LEU A 304 -31.55 -17.47 21.90
N GLY A 305 -32.43 -18.45 22.05
CA GLY A 305 -32.19 -19.81 21.57
C GLY A 305 -33.45 -20.54 21.12
N PRO A 306 -33.34 -21.83 20.78
CA PRO A 306 -34.48 -22.66 20.38
C PRO A 306 -35.56 -22.73 21.47
N LYS A 307 -36.84 -22.90 21.09
CA LYS A 307 -37.95 -22.92 22.05
C LYS A 307 -37.90 -24.11 23.02
N ASP A 308 -37.47 -25.27 22.51
CA ASP A 308 -37.66 -26.56 23.19
C ASP A 308 -36.36 -27.16 23.75
N LEU A 309 -35.21 -26.51 23.53
CA LEU A 309 -33.94 -26.99 24.04
C LEU A 309 -33.82 -26.60 25.52
N GLY A 310 -33.50 -27.56 26.41
CA GLY A 310 -33.46 -27.29 27.86
C GLY A 310 -32.24 -26.47 28.29
N SER A 311 -31.05 -26.87 27.86
CA SER A 311 -29.81 -26.14 28.10
C SER A 311 -28.75 -26.47 27.05
N SER A 312 -27.70 -25.67 26.96
CA SER A 312 -26.54 -25.92 26.12
C SER A 312 -25.27 -25.44 26.81
N THR A 313 -24.22 -26.26 26.77
CA THR A 313 -22.93 -25.91 27.40
C THR A 313 -21.85 -25.78 26.33
N GLN A 314 -21.10 -24.69 26.40
CA GLN A 314 -19.94 -24.44 25.54
C GLN A 314 -18.65 -24.43 26.35
N LEU A 315 -17.69 -25.24 25.90
CA LEU A 315 -16.32 -25.25 26.43
C LEU A 315 -15.54 -24.05 25.88
N ARG A 316 -14.72 -23.42 26.72
CA ARG A 316 -13.96 -22.20 26.39
C ARG A 316 -12.50 -22.44 26.04
N ASP A 317 -12.17 -23.64 25.55
CA ASP A 317 -10.79 -24.01 25.21
C ASP A 317 -10.23 -23.14 24.06
N PRO A 318 -9.12 -22.41 24.27
CA PRO A 318 -8.49 -21.64 23.20
C PRO A 318 -7.69 -22.50 22.20
N GLY A 319 -7.58 -23.81 22.39
CA GLY A 319 -6.84 -24.70 21.49
C GLY A 319 -5.33 -24.46 21.52
N GLY A 320 -4.79 -24.01 22.66
CA GLY A 320 -3.36 -23.72 22.83
C GLY A 320 -2.89 -22.37 22.26
N ILE A 321 -3.79 -21.56 21.69
CA ILE A 321 -3.46 -20.22 21.18
C ILE A 321 -3.22 -19.25 22.34
N ILE A 322 -2.03 -18.65 22.37
CA ILE A 322 -1.62 -17.68 23.40
C ILE A 322 -1.88 -16.23 22.95
N PRO A 323 -2.00 -15.27 23.90
CA PRO A 323 -2.22 -13.85 23.59
C PRO A 323 -1.20 -13.24 22.61
N ALA A 324 0.08 -13.58 22.75
CA ALA A 324 1.15 -13.09 21.85
C ALA A 324 0.94 -13.52 20.39
N ALA A 325 0.44 -14.76 20.16
CA ALA A 325 0.14 -15.26 18.83
C ALA A 325 -1.05 -14.50 18.21
N LEU A 326 -2.09 -14.22 19.00
CA LEU A 326 -3.21 -13.38 18.57
C LEU A 326 -2.76 -11.97 18.19
N ALA A 327 -1.95 -11.32 19.04
CA ALA A 327 -1.42 -9.99 18.75
C ALA A 327 -0.62 -9.97 17.43
N THR A 328 0.23 -10.97 17.21
CA THR A 328 1.02 -11.11 15.98
C THR A 328 0.12 -11.27 14.74
N MET A 329 -0.90 -12.13 14.82
CA MET A 329 -1.84 -12.35 13.71
C MET A 329 -2.67 -11.09 13.40
N VAL A 330 -3.15 -10.38 14.43
CA VAL A 330 -3.87 -9.12 14.26
C VAL A 330 -2.99 -8.07 13.58
N ASP A 331 -1.74 -7.94 14.02
CA ASP A 331 -0.77 -7.00 13.45
C ASP A 331 -0.46 -7.32 11.97
N ALA A 332 -0.30 -8.61 11.65
CA ALA A 332 -0.05 -9.06 10.28
C ALA A 332 -1.23 -8.77 9.34
N VAL A 333 -2.47 -9.06 9.78
CA VAL A 333 -3.68 -8.75 8.99
C VAL A 333 -3.85 -7.24 8.85
N ARG A 334 -3.60 -6.48 9.91
CA ARG A 334 -3.67 -5.01 9.88
C ARG A 334 -2.68 -4.42 8.86
N LEU A 335 -1.43 -4.90 8.85
CA LEU A 335 -0.41 -4.48 7.88
C LEU A 335 -0.82 -4.88 6.45
N TRP A 336 -1.30 -6.11 6.25
CA TRP A 336 -1.79 -6.56 4.95
C TRP A 336 -2.93 -5.68 4.42
N GLU A 337 -3.91 -5.33 5.27
CA GLU A 337 -5.02 -4.45 4.89
C GLU A 337 -4.54 -3.05 4.50
N ILE A 338 -3.54 -2.50 5.21
CA ILE A 338 -2.92 -1.21 4.89
C ILE A 338 -2.27 -1.27 3.50
N LEU A 339 -1.46 -2.31 3.23
CA LEU A 339 -0.80 -2.50 1.93
C LEU A 339 -1.83 -2.68 0.80
N MET A 340 -2.90 -3.45 1.04
CA MET A 340 -3.97 -3.63 0.06
C MET A 340 -4.74 -2.35 -0.21
N GLU A 341 -5.00 -1.52 0.81
CA GLU A 341 -5.64 -0.22 0.66
C GLU A 341 -4.73 0.77 -0.10
N GLN A 342 -3.45 0.85 0.25
CA GLN A 342 -2.45 1.66 -0.45
C GLN A 342 -2.35 1.25 -1.92
N GLY A 343 -2.18 -0.05 -2.19
CA GLY A 343 -2.14 -0.57 -3.54
C GLY A 343 -3.41 -0.28 -4.33
N GLY A 344 -4.58 -0.38 -3.68
CA GLY A 344 -5.87 -0.01 -4.25
C GLY A 344 -5.97 1.48 -4.60
N LYS A 345 -5.51 2.39 -3.73
CA LYS A 345 -5.48 3.84 -3.97
C LYS A 345 -4.56 4.20 -5.13
N HIS A 346 -3.36 3.62 -5.17
CA HIS A 346 -2.42 3.79 -6.27
C HIS A 346 -3.02 3.29 -7.59
N ALA A 347 -3.63 2.10 -7.60
CA ALA A 347 -4.30 1.55 -8.77
C ALA A 347 -5.45 2.46 -9.27
N GLN A 348 -6.23 3.05 -8.37
CA GLN A 348 -7.30 4.01 -8.75
C GLN A 348 -6.76 5.28 -9.41
N ARG A 349 -5.51 5.66 -9.11
CA ARG A 349 -4.81 6.80 -9.73
C ARG A 349 -3.97 6.41 -10.94
N ALA A 350 -4.05 5.15 -11.38
CA ALA A 350 -3.19 4.57 -12.42
C ALA A 350 -1.68 4.63 -12.09
N GLU A 351 -1.32 4.71 -10.80
CA GLU A 351 0.06 4.62 -10.29
C GLU A 351 0.46 3.14 -10.16
N TRP A 352 0.47 2.43 -11.29
CA TRP A 352 0.52 0.95 -11.34
C TRP A 352 1.75 0.34 -10.65
N GLU A 353 2.89 1.04 -10.65
CA GLU A 353 4.12 0.58 -10.00
C GLU A 353 4.00 0.63 -8.48
N HIS A 354 3.38 1.68 -7.94
CA HIS A 354 3.11 1.78 -6.51
C HIS A 354 2.08 0.74 -6.07
N ALA A 355 1.09 0.48 -6.93
CA ALA A 355 0.13 -0.60 -6.73
C ALA A 355 0.82 -1.97 -6.71
N LEU A 356 1.66 -2.26 -7.72
CA LEU A 356 2.43 -3.50 -7.81
C LEU A 356 3.26 -3.72 -6.55
N ARG A 357 4.03 -2.72 -6.11
CA ARG A 357 4.85 -2.82 -4.88
C ARG A 357 4.03 -3.15 -3.65
N SER A 358 2.92 -2.43 -3.45
CA SER A 358 2.06 -2.62 -2.28
C SER A 358 1.46 -4.03 -2.27
N PHE A 359 0.98 -4.51 -3.43
CA PHE A 359 0.44 -5.86 -3.56
C PHE A 359 1.52 -6.95 -3.45
N SER A 360 2.72 -6.74 -4.00
CA SER A 360 3.85 -7.68 -3.86
C SER A 360 4.31 -7.80 -2.40
N HIS A 361 4.32 -6.69 -1.65
CA HIS A 361 4.56 -6.73 -0.21
C HIS A 361 3.42 -7.45 0.52
N ALA A 362 2.16 -7.16 0.19
CA ALA A 362 1.03 -7.91 0.75
C ALA A 362 1.15 -9.43 0.47
N LEU A 363 1.68 -9.82 -0.70
CA LEU A 363 1.91 -11.22 -1.05
C LEU A 363 3.02 -11.86 -0.20
N SER A 364 4.10 -11.14 0.11
CA SER A 364 5.21 -11.67 0.92
C SER A 364 4.76 -12.04 2.34
N LEU A 365 3.69 -11.41 2.85
CA LEU A 365 3.05 -11.75 4.11
C LEU A 365 2.25 -13.08 4.08
N CYS A 366 1.90 -13.60 2.90
CA CYS A 366 1.03 -14.78 2.70
C CYS A 366 1.80 -16.12 2.53
N GLY A 367 3.12 -16.16 2.75
CA GLY A 367 3.97 -17.35 2.59
C GLY A 367 4.12 -18.23 3.84
N GLN A 368 4.85 -19.35 3.76
CA GLN A 368 5.10 -20.27 4.89
C GLN A 368 5.87 -19.65 6.07
N ALA A 369 6.69 -18.62 5.79
CA ALA A 369 7.33 -17.79 6.81
C ALA A 369 6.52 -16.51 7.14
N GLY A 370 5.34 -16.36 6.51
CA GLY A 370 4.45 -15.22 6.68
C GLY A 370 3.77 -15.23 8.05
N ARG A 371 3.46 -14.04 8.57
CA ARG A 371 2.81 -13.86 9.88
C ARG A 371 1.28 -13.86 9.79
N LEU A 372 0.72 -13.94 8.58
CA LEU A 372 -0.72 -14.00 8.39
C LEU A 372 -1.28 -15.34 8.88
N PRO A 373 -2.51 -15.37 9.41
CA PRO A 373 -3.20 -16.62 9.68
C PRO A 373 -3.26 -17.52 8.44
N GLU A 374 -3.21 -18.84 8.63
CA GLU A 374 -3.33 -19.83 7.55
C GLU A 374 -4.72 -19.81 6.92
N SER A 375 -4.97 -18.81 6.07
CA SER A 375 -6.15 -18.71 5.21
C SER A 375 -5.69 -18.42 3.80
N ALA A 376 -6.12 -19.28 2.87
CA ALA A 376 -5.81 -19.10 1.46
C ALA A 376 -6.40 -17.79 0.91
N ASN A 377 -7.48 -17.27 1.52
CA ASN A 377 -8.24 -16.12 1.02
C ASN A 377 -7.36 -14.86 0.85
N TYR A 378 -6.52 -14.52 1.84
CA TYR A 378 -5.62 -13.36 1.74
C TYR A 378 -4.69 -13.46 0.53
N LYS A 379 -4.10 -14.64 0.31
CA LYS A 379 -3.23 -14.89 -0.85
C LYS A 379 -3.99 -14.74 -2.15
N HIS A 380 -5.18 -15.33 -2.28
CA HIS A 380 -5.97 -15.27 -3.52
C HIS A 380 -6.42 -13.85 -3.87
N ILE A 381 -6.80 -13.04 -2.87
CA ILE A 381 -7.13 -11.62 -3.08
C ILE A 381 -5.92 -10.87 -3.66
N VAL A 382 -4.72 -11.05 -3.06
CA VAL A 382 -3.51 -10.38 -3.54
C VAL A 382 -3.13 -10.84 -4.94
N LEU A 383 -3.16 -12.15 -5.21
CA LEU A 383 -2.87 -12.71 -6.54
C LEU A 383 -3.83 -12.14 -7.60
N GLY A 384 -5.11 -11.99 -7.26
CA GLY A 384 -6.09 -11.33 -8.13
C GLY A 384 -5.73 -9.87 -8.45
N LYS A 385 -5.29 -9.10 -7.44
CA LYS A 385 -4.83 -7.72 -7.64
C LYS A 385 -3.54 -7.63 -8.45
N LEU A 386 -2.59 -8.55 -8.24
CA LEU A 386 -1.38 -8.65 -9.05
C LEU A 386 -1.72 -8.99 -10.50
N GLY A 387 -2.60 -9.96 -10.73
CA GLY A 387 -3.09 -10.31 -12.06
C GLY A 387 -3.71 -9.13 -12.79
N TYR A 388 -4.58 -8.38 -12.11
CA TYR A 388 -5.13 -7.12 -12.64
C TYR A 388 -4.03 -6.10 -12.97
N THR A 389 -3.05 -5.93 -12.07
CA THR A 389 -1.95 -4.96 -12.25
C THR A 389 -1.06 -5.33 -13.44
N PHE A 390 -0.70 -6.61 -13.61
CA PHE A 390 0.07 -7.09 -14.77
C PHE A 390 -0.71 -6.95 -16.08
N ARG A 391 -2.04 -7.12 -16.06
CA ARG A 391 -2.89 -6.81 -17.21
C ARG A 391 -2.80 -5.33 -17.60
N GLN A 392 -2.77 -4.41 -16.63
CA GLN A 392 -2.60 -2.97 -16.89
C GLN A 392 -1.20 -2.61 -17.42
N PHE A 393 -0.20 -3.46 -17.19
CA PHE A 393 1.11 -3.34 -17.84
C PHE A 393 1.16 -3.97 -19.25
N GLY A 394 0.07 -4.54 -19.76
CA GLY A 394 0.09 -5.29 -21.04
C GLY A 394 0.83 -6.64 -20.96
N ARG A 395 1.29 -7.05 -19.78
CA ARG A 395 2.05 -8.30 -19.54
C ARG A 395 1.07 -9.46 -19.26
N TYR A 396 0.36 -9.89 -20.30
CA TYR A 396 -0.77 -10.83 -20.16
C TYR A 396 -0.38 -12.23 -19.69
N ASP A 397 0.78 -12.75 -20.07
CA ASP A 397 1.23 -14.08 -19.61
C ASP A 397 1.39 -14.12 -18.08
N LYS A 398 2.02 -13.09 -17.50
CA LYS A 398 2.13 -12.94 -16.04
C LYS A 398 0.77 -12.76 -15.40
N ALA A 399 -0.11 -11.96 -16.02
CA ALA A 399 -1.47 -11.78 -15.52
C ALA A 399 -2.24 -13.11 -15.46
N GLU A 400 -2.15 -13.94 -16.50
CA GLU A 400 -2.75 -15.28 -16.56
C GLU A 400 -2.20 -16.19 -15.44
N GLU A 401 -0.88 -16.21 -15.22
CA GLU A 401 -0.25 -16.99 -14.16
C GLU A 401 -0.81 -16.64 -12.77
N TYR A 402 -0.84 -15.35 -12.43
CA TYR A 402 -1.36 -14.86 -11.16
C TYR A 402 -2.86 -15.17 -11.00
N LEU A 403 -3.65 -14.96 -12.04
CA LEU A 403 -5.10 -15.19 -12.02
C LEU A 403 -5.43 -16.69 -11.92
N LYS A 404 -4.69 -17.58 -12.59
CA LYS A 404 -4.86 -19.04 -12.44
C LYS A 404 -4.58 -19.49 -11.01
N ASN A 405 -3.50 -18.97 -10.42
CA ASN A 405 -3.18 -19.25 -9.02
C ASN A 405 -4.24 -18.71 -8.06
N ALA A 406 -4.85 -17.56 -8.38
CA ALA A 406 -5.96 -17.00 -7.61
C ALA A 406 -7.24 -17.85 -7.71
N LEU A 407 -7.54 -18.40 -8.89
CA LEU A 407 -8.73 -19.22 -9.18
C LEU A 407 -8.70 -20.63 -8.57
N ASN A 408 -7.56 -21.10 -8.05
CA ASN A 408 -7.45 -22.42 -7.42
C ASN A 408 -8.19 -22.53 -6.06
N MET A 409 -8.86 -21.49 -5.59
CA MET A 409 -9.58 -21.50 -4.32
C MET A 409 -10.93 -22.26 -4.44
N LEU A 410 -11.44 -22.78 -3.31
CA LEU A 410 -12.68 -23.56 -3.27
C LEU A 410 -13.93 -22.66 -3.06
N GLY A 411 -15.03 -22.95 -3.76
CA GLY A 411 -16.35 -22.34 -3.55
C GLY A 411 -16.82 -21.39 -4.67
N SER A 412 -17.97 -20.72 -4.49
CA SER A 412 -18.48 -19.69 -5.41
C SER A 412 -18.58 -18.35 -4.67
N THR A 413 -17.55 -17.52 -4.77
CA THR A 413 -17.46 -16.24 -4.02
C THR A 413 -17.55 -15.04 -4.98
N PRO A 414 -17.87 -13.83 -4.48
CA PRO A 414 -17.76 -12.61 -5.29
C PRO A 414 -16.37 -12.40 -5.89
N LEU A 415 -15.31 -12.80 -5.16
CA LEU A 415 -13.94 -12.76 -5.66
C LEU A 415 -13.77 -13.68 -6.89
N HIS A 416 -14.32 -14.89 -6.88
CA HIS A 416 -14.29 -15.78 -8.05
C HIS A 416 -14.95 -15.15 -9.29
N VAL A 417 -16.09 -14.49 -9.09
CA VAL A 417 -16.79 -13.79 -10.17
C VAL A 417 -15.89 -12.72 -10.79
N ASP A 418 -15.19 -11.95 -9.96
CA ASP A 418 -14.26 -10.91 -10.42
C ASP A 418 -13.05 -11.52 -11.13
N LEU A 419 -12.47 -12.60 -10.59
CA LEU A 419 -11.31 -13.29 -11.18
C LEU A 419 -11.60 -13.87 -12.57
N HIS A 420 -12.74 -14.55 -12.76
CA HIS A 420 -13.16 -15.03 -14.08
C HIS A 420 -13.35 -13.86 -15.06
N GLY A 421 -13.90 -12.74 -14.58
CA GLY A 421 -14.06 -11.53 -15.38
C GLY A 421 -12.74 -10.84 -15.77
N GLU A 422 -11.71 -10.92 -14.94
CA GLU A 422 -10.38 -10.44 -15.29
C GLU A 422 -9.66 -11.43 -16.23
N MET A 423 -9.77 -12.73 -15.98
CA MET A 423 -9.20 -13.78 -16.84
C MET A 423 -9.77 -13.71 -18.26
N GLY A 424 -11.09 -13.54 -18.40
CA GLY A 424 -11.71 -13.38 -19.71
C GLY A 424 -11.21 -12.15 -20.47
N VAL A 425 -10.90 -11.04 -19.77
CA VAL A 425 -10.31 -9.85 -20.40
C VAL A 425 -8.87 -10.13 -20.86
N VAL A 426 -8.07 -10.81 -20.04
CA VAL A 426 -6.71 -11.26 -20.40
C VAL A 426 -6.76 -12.10 -21.68
N TYR A 427 -7.59 -13.15 -21.71
CA TYR A 427 -7.74 -14.00 -22.89
C TYR A 427 -8.20 -13.23 -24.14
N ARG A 428 -9.11 -12.26 -23.99
CA ARG A 428 -9.55 -11.43 -25.10
C ARG A 428 -8.39 -10.61 -25.68
N HIS A 429 -7.55 -10.00 -24.84
CA HIS A 429 -6.38 -9.25 -25.32
C HIS A 429 -5.32 -10.14 -25.96
N MET A 430 -5.18 -11.38 -25.49
CA MET A 430 -4.35 -12.42 -26.12
C MET A 430 -4.98 -13.03 -27.39
N ASN A 431 -6.11 -12.50 -27.87
CA ASN A 431 -6.86 -13.01 -29.02
C ASN A 431 -7.35 -14.46 -28.88
N ARG A 432 -7.45 -14.99 -27.65
CA ARG A 432 -8.00 -16.30 -27.31
C ARG A 432 -9.51 -16.18 -27.06
N LEU A 433 -10.25 -15.83 -28.11
CA LEU A 433 -11.65 -15.39 -28.02
C LEU A 433 -12.60 -16.46 -27.45
N GLU A 434 -12.41 -17.74 -27.80
CA GLU A 434 -13.25 -18.82 -27.25
C GLU A 434 -12.97 -19.08 -25.76
N ASP A 435 -11.72 -18.91 -25.32
CA ASP A 435 -11.38 -18.98 -23.89
C ASP A 435 -12.02 -17.82 -23.14
N ALA A 436 -11.90 -16.60 -23.68
CA ALA A 436 -12.53 -15.41 -23.13
C ALA A 436 -14.05 -15.57 -23.00
N LYS A 437 -14.71 -16.11 -24.04
CA LYS A 437 -16.15 -16.40 -24.03
C LYS A 437 -16.52 -17.32 -22.87
N ARG A 438 -15.81 -18.45 -22.71
CA ARG A 438 -16.04 -19.41 -21.62
C ARG A 438 -15.91 -18.76 -20.25
N GLU A 439 -14.87 -17.97 -20.04
CA GLU A 439 -14.66 -17.27 -18.76
C GLU A 439 -15.78 -16.25 -18.45
N PHE A 440 -16.24 -15.50 -19.45
CA PHE A 440 -17.36 -14.57 -19.26
C PHE A 440 -18.71 -15.30 -19.09
N GLU A 441 -18.93 -16.46 -19.71
CA GLU A 441 -20.13 -17.27 -19.44
C GLU A 441 -20.15 -17.79 -18.00
N ILE A 442 -18.99 -18.26 -17.50
CA ILE A 442 -18.83 -18.65 -16.09
C ILE A 442 -19.07 -17.46 -15.17
N GLN A 443 -18.44 -16.32 -15.43
CA GLN A 443 -18.65 -15.08 -14.67
C GLN A 443 -20.14 -14.73 -14.59
N TYR A 444 -20.84 -14.71 -15.73
CA TYR A 444 -22.26 -14.35 -15.79
C TYR A 444 -23.13 -15.33 -14.99
N LYS A 445 -22.88 -16.63 -15.13
CA LYS A 445 -23.61 -17.68 -14.40
C LYS A 445 -23.44 -17.51 -12.89
N LEU A 446 -22.19 -17.40 -12.41
CA LEU A 446 -21.88 -17.23 -10.99
C LEU A 446 -22.42 -15.90 -10.45
N ALA A 447 -22.31 -14.81 -11.22
CA ALA A 447 -22.85 -13.51 -10.84
C ALA A 447 -24.38 -13.57 -10.68
N ARG A 448 -25.08 -14.30 -11.54
CA ARG A 448 -26.53 -14.51 -11.43
C ARG A 448 -26.91 -15.34 -10.20
N GLU A 449 -26.17 -16.41 -9.92
CA GLU A 449 -26.36 -17.24 -8.73
C GLU A 449 -26.18 -16.43 -7.44
N LEU A 450 -25.17 -15.55 -7.40
CA LEU A 450 -24.86 -14.67 -6.28
C LEU A 450 -25.63 -13.34 -6.28
N LYS A 451 -26.51 -13.11 -7.27
CA LYS A 451 -27.28 -11.87 -7.46
C LYS A 451 -26.41 -10.60 -7.53
N LEU A 452 -25.26 -10.69 -8.19
CA LEU A 452 -24.30 -9.61 -8.38
C LEU A 452 -24.53 -8.88 -9.70
N GLU A 453 -25.53 -7.99 -9.75
CA GLU A 453 -25.92 -7.25 -10.97
C GLU A 453 -24.75 -6.54 -11.67
N HIS A 454 -23.84 -5.95 -10.88
CA HIS A 454 -22.68 -5.22 -11.39
C HIS A 454 -21.71 -6.12 -12.17
N ALA A 455 -21.51 -7.36 -11.73
CA ALA A 455 -20.68 -8.33 -12.43
C ALA A 455 -21.40 -8.91 -13.66
N MET A 456 -22.72 -9.07 -13.59
CA MET A 456 -23.54 -9.41 -14.76
C MET A 456 -23.40 -8.35 -15.87
N CYS A 457 -23.48 -7.06 -15.50
CA CYS A 457 -23.29 -5.93 -16.42
C CYS A 457 -21.93 -5.95 -17.11
N ARG A 458 -20.85 -6.16 -16.34
CA ARG A 458 -19.51 -6.30 -16.91
C ARG A 458 -19.42 -7.48 -17.86
N SER A 459 -19.94 -8.64 -17.45
CA SER A 459 -19.84 -9.89 -18.19
C SER A 459 -20.59 -9.85 -19.53
N ILE A 460 -21.86 -9.43 -19.53
CA ILE A 460 -22.68 -9.37 -20.75
C ILE A 460 -22.09 -8.41 -21.77
N GLY A 461 -21.53 -7.30 -21.30
CA GLY A 461 -20.85 -6.32 -22.14
C GLY A 461 -19.53 -6.80 -22.74
N ASN A 462 -18.87 -7.78 -22.12
CA ASN A 462 -17.68 -8.42 -22.67
C ASN A 462 -18.06 -9.59 -23.58
N LEU A 463 -19.11 -10.36 -23.27
CA LEU A 463 -19.68 -11.36 -24.18
C LEU A 463 -20.10 -10.74 -25.51
N GLY A 464 -20.76 -9.57 -25.48
CA GLY A 464 -21.11 -8.85 -26.70
C GLY A 464 -19.89 -8.51 -27.56
N MET A 465 -18.79 -8.09 -26.94
CA MET A 465 -17.55 -7.78 -27.65
C MET A 465 -16.89 -9.05 -28.22
N VAL A 466 -16.81 -10.12 -27.44
CA VAL A 466 -16.24 -11.40 -27.90
C VAL A 466 -17.07 -11.98 -29.05
N ASN A 467 -18.41 -11.93 -28.98
CA ASN A 467 -19.29 -12.38 -30.05
C ASN A 467 -19.11 -11.55 -31.33
N TYR A 468 -18.98 -10.23 -31.22
CA TYR A 468 -18.64 -9.35 -32.36
C TYR A 468 -17.32 -9.76 -33.03
N GLN A 469 -16.30 -10.11 -32.24
CA GLN A 469 -14.98 -10.49 -32.73
C GLN A 469 -14.94 -11.91 -33.33
N LEU A 470 -15.75 -12.83 -32.82
CA LEU A 470 -15.78 -14.22 -33.28
C LEU A 470 -16.39 -14.40 -34.67
N SER A 471 -17.53 -13.77 -34.96
CA SER A 471 -18.20 -13.92 -36.25
C SER A 471 -19.20 -12.80 -36.55
N ARG A 472 -19.34 -12.48 -37.84
CA ARG A 472 -20.39 -11.57 -38.34
C ARG A 472 -21.80 -12.09 -38.07
N ASP A 473 -22.00 -13.41 -38.01
CA ASP A 473 -23.33 -14.00 -37.74
C ASP A 473 -23.81 -13.73 -36.32
N LEU A 474 -22.88 -13.45 -35.40
CA LEU A 474 -23.16 -13.12 -34.01
C LEU A 474 -23.35 -11.62 -33.78
N LEU A 475 -23.25 -10.77 -34.82
CA LEU A 475 -23.39 -9.32 -34.72
C LEU A 475 -24.75 -8.88 -34.13
N PRO A 476 -25.90 -9.47 -34.49
CA PRO A 476 -27.18 -9.14 -33.84
C PRO A 476 -27.17 -9.45 -32.34
N LEU A 477 -26.62 -10.61 -31.96
CA LEU A 477 -26.49 -11.00 -30.54
C LEU A 477 -25.58 -10.03 -29.79
N ALA A 478 -24.46 -9.62 -30.39
CA ALA A 478 -23.56 -8.64 -29.80
C ALA A 478 -24.25 -7.29 -29.54
N ILE A 479 -25.06 -6.81 -30.49
CA ILE A 479 -25.85 -5.59 -30.36
C ILE A 479 -26.83 -5.70 -29.18
N ASP A 480 -27.56 -6.81 -29.08
CA ASP A 480 -28.53 -7.03 -28.01
C ASP A 480 -27.85 -7.08 -26.63
N GLN A 481 -26.73 -7.79 -26.53
CA GLN A 481 -25.92 -7.87 -25.30
C GLN A 481 -25.35 -6.51 -24.87
N LEU A 482 -24.93 -5.67 -25.83
CA LEU A 482 -24.44 -4.32 -25.53
C LEU A 482 -25.57 -3.36 -25.15
N LYS A 483 -26.75 -3.49 -25.74
CA LYS A 483 -27.96 -2.75 -25.30
C LYS A 483 -28.36 -3.15 -23.88
N GLU A 484 -28.34 -4.44 -23.57
CA GLU A 484 -28.59 -4.97 -22.21
C GLU A 484 -27.58 -4.41 -21.20
N ARG A 485 -26.28 -4.41 -21.54
CA ARG A 485 -25.22 -3.79 -20.73
C ARG A 485 -25.56 -2.33 -20.40
N ILE A 486 -25.92 -1.53 -21.40
CA ILE A 486 -26.25 -0.10 -21.22
C ILE A 486 -27.47 0.07 -20.32
N GLN A 487 -28.52 -0.74 -20.52
CA GLN A 487 -29.72 -0.71 -19.68
C GLN A 487 -29.40 -1.05 -18.21
N LEU A 488 -28.62 -2.10 -17.97
CA LEU A 488 -28.24 -2.52 -16.64
C LEU A 488 -27.34 -1.48 -15.95
N ALA A 489 -26.39 -0.89 -16.68
CA ALA A 489 -25.55 0.19 -16.17
C ALA A 489 -26.39 1.42 -15.77
N ARG A 490 -27.38 1.80 -16.58
CA ARG A 490 -28.33 2.89 -16.25
C ARG A 490 -29.18 2.57 -15.03
N SER A 491 -29.63 1.32 -14.87
CA SER A 491 -30.36 0.85 -13.68
C SER A 491 -29.51 0.99 -12.41
N ILE A 492 -28.28 0.48 -12.43
CA ILE A 492 -27.32 0.58 -11.32
C ILE A 492 -27.00 2.05 -10.97
N LYS A 493 -26.89 2.91 -12.00
CA LYS A 493 -26.67 4.36 -11.84
C LYS A 493 -27.86 5.06 -11.17
N ALA A 494 -29.09 4.65 -11.48
CA ALA A 494 -30.31 5.23 -10.94
C ALA A 494 -30.61 4.80 -9.49
N PHE A 495 -30.12 3.62 -9.07
CA PHE A 495 -30.30 3.12 -7.72
C PHE A 495 -29.48 3.94 -6.69
N VAL A 496 -30.19 4.71 -5.86
CA VAL A 496 -29.61 5.52 -4.78
C VAL A 496 -28.99 4.58 -3.73
N GLY A 497 -27.70 4.77 -3.42
CA GLY A 497 -26.99 3.98 -2.41
C GLY A 497 -26.13 2.83 -2.95
N SER A 498 -26.03 2.63 -4.28
CA SER A 498 -25.25 1.51 -4.85
C SER A 498 -23.73 1.56 -4.59
N GLY A 499 -23.18 2.70 -4.15
CA GLY A 499 -21.72 2.91 -4.01
C GLY A 499 -20.92 2.78 -5.32
N LYS A 500 -21.57 2.41 -6.43
CA LYS A 500 -20.97 2.02 -7.72
C LYS A 500 -21.35 2.95 -8.86
N LYS A 501 -21.88 4.15 -8.55
CA LYS A 501 -22.31 5.13 -9.54
C LYS A 501 -21.22 5.48 -10.56
N TYR A 502 -19.99 5.73 -10.09
CA TYR A 502 -18.84 6.01 -10.95
C TYR A 502 -18.57 4.86 -11.93
N GLN A 503 -18.51 3.63 -11.42
CA GLN A 503 -18.28 2.43 -12.22
C GLN A 503 -19.41 2.16 -13.22
N ALA A 504 -20.66 2.44 -12.86
CA ALA A 504 -21.80 2.30 -13.74
C ALA A 504 -21.74 3.27 -14.94
N ILE A 505 -21.27 4.50 -14.73
CA ILE A 505 -21.05 5.45 -15.84
C ILE A 505 -19.95 4.94 -16.78
N ILE A 506 -18.86 4.36 -16.24
CA ILE A 506 -17.81 3.73 -17.07
C ILE A 506 -18.40 2.59 -17.89
N TRP A 507 -19.22 1.71 -17.28
CA TRP A 507 -19.81 0.60 -18.01
C TRP A 507 -20.80 1.04 -19.09
N GLU A 508 -21.60 2.07 -18.82
CA GLU A 508 -22.48 2.71 -19.81
C GLU A 508 -21.66 3.28 -20.98
N THR A 509 -20.61 4.06 -20.68
CA THR A 509 -19.70 4.68 -21.65
C THR A 509 -19.05 3.64 -22.56
N VAL A 510 -18.43 2.61 -21.98
CA VAL A 510 -17.80 1.53 -22.75
C VAL A 510 -18.84 0.75 -23.57
N GLY A 511 -20.05 0.57 -23.03
CA GLY A 511 -21.17 -0.05 -23.76
C GLY A 511 -21.57 0.73 -25.00
N LEU A 512 -21.76 2.05 -24.87
CA LEU A 512 -22.09 2.95 -25.97
C LEU A 512 -20.98 2.98 -27.03
N SER A 513 -19.72 3.06 -26.61
CA SER A 513 -18.57 2.99 -27.51
C SER A 513 -18.57 1.70 -28.34
N ARG A 514 -18.68 0.53 -27.69
CA ARG A 514 -18.72 -0.77 -28.39
C ARG A 514 -19.98 -0.94 -29.25
N LEU A 515 -21.12 -0.39 -28.83
CA LEU A 515 -22.34 -0.43 -29.64
C LEU A 515 -22.20 0.39 -30.93
N SER A 516 -21.52 1.55 -30.87
CA SER A 516 -21.23 2.33 -32.07
C SER A 516 -20.40 1.56 -33.09
N LEU A 517 -19.43 0.77 -32.63
CA LEU A 517 -18.63 -0.13 -33.47
C LEU A 517 -19.52 -1.18 -34.17
N CYS A 518 -20.49 -1.78 -33.47
CA CYS A 518 -21.44 -2.70 -34.09
C CYS A 518 -22.33 -2.01 -35.13
N TYR A 519 -22.83 -0.79 -34.85
CA TYR A 519 -23.63 -0.03 -35.81
C TYR A 519 -22.84 0.36 -37.06
N THR A 520 -21.57 0.74 -36.89
CA THR A 520 -20.65 0.94 -38.01
C THR A 520 -20.53 -0.32 -38.87
N ALA A 521 -20.38 -1.50 -38.26
CA ALA A 521 -20.31 -2.77 -38.98
C ALA A 521 -21.60 -3.12 -39.74
N CYS A 522 -22.76 -2.64 -39.26
CA CYS A 522 -24.04 -2.75 -39.97
C CYS A 522 -24.25 -1.69 -41.06
N GLY A 523 -23.33 -0.72 -41.23
CA GLY A 523 -23.53 0.42 -42.12
C GLY A 523 -24.52 1.47 -41.59
N LEU A 524 -24.89 1.41 -40.31
CA LEU A 524 -25.81 2.33 -39.65
C LEU A 524 -25.07 3.57 -39.13
N THR A 525 -24.50 4.35 -40.05
CA THR A 525 -23.53 5.42 -39.73
C THR A 525 -24.11 6.52 -38.82
N LYS A 526 -25.39 6.88 -38.99
CA LYS A 526 -26.06 7.88 -38.13
C LYS A 526 -26.20 7.40 -36.68
N ASP A 527 -26.58 6.14 -36.49
CA ASP A 527 -26.73 5.55 -35.17
C ASP A 527 -25.36 5.36 -34.50
N ALA A 528 -24.33 5.00 -35.28
CA ALA A 528 -22.96 4.92 -34.79
C ALA A 528 -22.47 6.27 -34.25
N ILE A 529 -22.62 7.35 -35.03
CA ILE A 529 -22.22 8.72 -34.61
C ILE A 529 -23.00 9.17 -33.37
N ALA A 530 -24.33 8.98 -33.36
CA ALA A 530 -25.16 9.39 -32.24
C ALA A 530 -24.76 8.67 -30.94
N THR A 531 -24.57 7.35 -31.03
CA THR A 531 -24.18 6.50 -29.89
C THR A 531 -22.77 6.83 -29.40
N ALA A 532 -21.81 7.02 -30.30
CA ALA A 532 -20.44 7.38 -29.94
C ALA A 532 -20.33 8.80 -29.34
N SER A 533 -21.11 9.76 -29.85
CA SER A 533 -21.20 11.11 -29.27
C SER A 533 -21.77 11.07 -27.84
N GLU A 534 -22.78 10.23 -27.59
CA GLU A 534 -23.30 10.00 -26.25
C GLU A 534 -22.22 9.43 -25.32
N SER A 535 -21.43 8.46 -25.80
CA SER A 535 -20.30 7.90 -25.05
C SER A 535 -19.30 8.97 -24.62
N VAL A 536 -18.86 9.85 -25.54
CA VAL A 536 -17.90 10.93 -25.21
C VAL A 536 -18.47 11.88 -24.15
N LYS A 537 -19.75 12.25 -24.24
CA LYS A 537 -20.41 13.09 -23.22
C LYS A 537 -20.40 12.44 -21.84
N ALA A 538 -20.69 11.13 -21.78
CA ALA A 538 -20.63 10.38 -20.53
C ALA A 538 -19.18 10.29 -19.99
N ALA A 539 -18.20 10.01 -20.85
CA ALA A 539 -16.78 9.91 -20.48
C ALA A 539 -16.24 11.21 -19.87
N LEU A 540 -16.56 12.36 -20.48
CA LEU A 540 -16.12 13.67 -20.00
C LEU A 540 -16.62 14.01 -18.59
N SER A 541 -17.71 13.37 -18.14
CA SER A 541 -18.22 13.54 -16.77
C SER A 541 -17.39 12.79 -15.70
N ILE A 542 -16.65 11.77 -16.11
CA ILE A 542 -15.85 10.89 -15.24
C ILE A 542 -14.44 11.46 -15.02
N LYS A 543 -13.90 12.17 -16.03
CA LYS A 543 -12.51 12.69 -16.07
C LYS A 543 -11.41 11.62 -15.98
N ASP A 544 -11.71 10.38 -16.37
CA ASP A 544 -10.70 9.34 -16.60
C ASP A 544 -10.09 9.52 -18.01
N PRO A 545 -8.79 9.88 -18.14
CA PRO A 545 -8.16 10.19 -19.42
C PRO A 545 -8.22 9.03 -20.42
N THR A 546 -8.04 7.79 -19.95
CA THR A 546 -8.01 6.60 -20.81
C THR A 546 -9.41 6.28 -21.33
N VAL A 547 -10.43 6.36 -20.46
CA VAL A 547 -11.83 6.17 -20.89
C VAL A 547 -12.26 7.26 -21.88
N VAL A 548 -11.88 8.51 -21.64
CA VAL A 548 -12.14 9.62 -22.57
C VAL A 548 -11.45 9.41 -23.91
N ALA A 549 -10.19 9.01 -23.91
CA ALA A 549 -9.44 8.68 -25.12
C ALA A 549 -10.11 7.57 -25.93
N MET A 550 -10.49 6.46 -25.29
CA MET A 550 -11.19 5.37 -25.98
C MET A 550 -12.57 5.79 -26.49
N SER A 551 -13.33 6.60 -25.77
CA SER A 551 -14.60 7.14 -26.28
C SER A 551 -14.39 8.05 -27.49
N ARG A 552 -13.36 8.91 -27.45
CA ARG A 552 -12.98 9.78 -28.57
C ARG A 552 -12.52 8.97 -29.78
N PHE A 553 -11.80 7.87 -29.59
CA PHE A 553 -11.44 6.95 -30.66
C PHE A 553 -12.67 6.47 -31.43
N PHE A 554 -13.65 5.85 -30.75
CA PHE A 554 -14.83 5.32 -31.43
C PHE A 554 -15.68 6.43 -32.07
N TYR A 555 -15.74 7.61 -31.46
CA TYR A 555 -16.44 8.75 -32.06
C TYR A 555 -15.73 9.28 -33.31
N GLY A 556 -14.42 9.50 -33.24
CA GLY A 556 -13.61 9.91 -34.38
C GLY A 556 -13.69 8.90 -35.52
N ARG A 557 -13.65 7.61 -35.21
CA ARG A 557 -13.80 6.53 -36.20
C ARG A 557 -15.16 6.56 -36.90
N ALA A 558 -16.26 6.74 -36.15
CA ALA A 558 -17.59 6.86 -36.74
C ALA A 558 -17.74 8.11 -37.64
N LEU A 559 -17.14 9.23 -37.24
CA LEU A 559 -17.08 10.47 -38.03
C LEU A 559 -16.26 10.28 -39.31
N HIS A 560 -15.08 9.65 -39.20
CA HIS A 560 -14.18 9.38 -40.31
C HIS A 560 -14.87 8.54 -41.39
N LEU A 561 -15.54 7.45 -41.00
CA LEU A 561 -16.28 6.57 -41.91
C LEU A 561 -17.52 7.25 -42.53
N ASN A 562 -17.98 8.35 -41.95
CA ASN A 562 -19.02 9.21 -42.51
C ASN A 562 -18.47 10.35 -43.40
N GLY A 563 -17.15 10.40 -43.62
CA GLY A 563 -16.49 11.45 -44.40
C GLY A 563 -16.24 12.76 -43.67
N GLN A 564 -16.40 12.80 -42.33
CA GLN A 564 -16.17 13.99 -41.51
C GLN A 564 -14.72 14.02 -40.96
N PHE A 565 -13.75 14.10 -41.87
CA PHE A 565 -12.33 13.88 -41.59
C PHE A 565 -11.72 14.87 -40.58
N GLU A 566 -11.97 16.17 -40.72
CA GLU A 566 -11.39 17.18 -39.81
C GLU A 566 -11.86 17.01 -38.37
N GLU A 567 -13.15 16.72 -38.17
CA GLU A 567 -13.69 16.52 -36.84
C GLU A 567 -13.20 15.19 -36.25
N ALA A 568 -13.03 14.14 -37.06
CA ALA A 568 -12.42 12.90 -36.63
C ALA A 568 -10.98 13.13 -36.10
N LEU A 569 -10.14 13.86 -36.84
CA LEU A 569 -8.77 14.18 -36.42
C LEU A 569 -8.73 14.97 -35.10
N ARG A 570 -9.67 15.89 -34.86
CA ARG A 570 -9.79 16.59 -33.56
C ARG A 570 -10.11 15.65 -32.41
N GLN A 571 -10.89 14.59 -32.66
CA GLN A 571 -11.13 13.57 -31.64
C GLN A 571 -9.88 12.73 -31.38
N PHE A 572 -9.06 12.48 -32.41
CA PHE A 572 -7.84 11.69 -32.29
C PHE A 572 -6.64 12.41 -31.67
N ASN A 573 -6.56 13.74 -31.78
CA ASN A 573 -5.42 14.53 -31.32
C ASN A 573 -5.78 15.50 -30.16
N PRO A 574 -6.29 15.02 -29.00
CA PRO A 574 -6.47 15.88 -27.85
C PRO A 574 -5.11 16.31 -27.27
N ILE A 575 -4.93 17.61 -26.97
CA ILE A 575 -3.65 18.16 -26.49
C ILE A 575 -3.55 18.05 -24.96
N GLY A 576 -2.39 17.64 -24.46
CA GLY A 576 -2.05 17.67 -23.03
C GLY A 576 -2.82 16.64 -22.20
N THR A 577 -3.35 15.59 -22.84
CA THR A 577 -4.00 14.48 -22.17
C THR A 577 -3.82 13.19 -22.97
N CYS A 578 -4.15 12.04 -22.38
CA CYS A 578 -4.13 10.75 -23.07
C CYS A 578 -4.88 10.80 -24.42
N THR A 579 -4.17 10.46 -25.50
CA THR A 579 -4.75 10.36 -26.84
C THR A 579 -5.30 8.95 -27.10
N PRO A 580 -6.22 8.77 -28.08
CA PRO A 580 -6.57 7.47 -28.63
C PRO A 580 -5.39 6.55 -28.93
N ALA A 581 -4.33 7.05 -29.57
CA ALA A 581 -3.14 6.25 -29.87
C ALA A 581 -2.46 5.73 -28.59
N MET A 582 -2.30 6.58 -27.57
CA MET A 582 -1.74 6.18 -26.28
C MET A 582 -2.62 5.15 -25.57
N ALA A 583 -3.94 5.35 -25.58
CA ALA A 583 -4.89 4.44 -24.92
C ALA A 583 -4.87 3.03 -25.56
N LEU A 584 -4.76 2.95 -26.89
CA LEU A 584 -4.59 1.69 -27.61
C LEU A 584 -3.25 1.03 -27.25
N CYS A 585 -2.17 1.80 -27.14
CA CYS A 585 -0.84 1.30 -26.75
C CYS A 585 -0.78 0.80 -25.30
N LYS A 586 -1.63 1.32 -24.40
CA LYS A 586 -1.75 0.83 -23.01
C LYS A 586 -2.40 -0.56 -22.90
N GLU A 587 -3.13 -1.00 -23.92
CA GLU A 587 -3.81 -2.29 -23.96
C GLU A 587 -3.50 -3.04 -25.26
N PRO A 588 -2.24 -3.46 -25.50
CA PRO A 588 -1.87 -4.11 -26.76
C PRO A 588 -2.74 -5.35 -27.00
N SER A 589 -3.22 -5.51 -28.22
CA SER A 589 -3.98 -6.68 -28.68
C SER A 589 -4.15 -6.58 -30.20
N ASN A 590 -4.47 -7.68 -30.88
CA ASN A 590 -4.68 -7.66 -32.33
C ASN A 590 -5.78 -6.67 -32.75
N GLU A 591 -6.84 -6.54 -31.94
CA GLU A 591 -7.91 -5.54 -32.15
C GLU A 591 -7.36 -4.12 -32.09
N ASN A 592 -6.66 -3.77 -31.01
CA ASN A 592 -6.14 -2.42 -30.81
C ASN A 592 -5.00 -2.10 -31.79
N LEU A 593 -4.22 -3.09 -32.21
CA LEU A 593 -3.21 -2.94 -33.26
C LEU A 593 -3.86 -2.53 -34.59
N GLY A 594 -4.94 -3.18 -34.98
CA GLY A 594 -5.70 -2.81 -36.19
C GLY A 594 -6.27 -1.39 -36.10
N TYR A 595 -6.81 -1.01 -34.94
CA TYR A 595 -7.25 0.36 -34.70
C TYR A 595 -6.12 1.38 -34.74
N LEU A 596 -4.94 1.04 -34.22
CA LEU A 596 -3.78 1.92 -34.26
C LEU A 596 -3.27 2.11 -35.69
N GLN A 597 -3.32 1.06 -36.52
CA GLN A 597 -3.03 1.15 -37.96
C GLN A 597 -4.01 2.09 -38.66
N GLU A 598 -5.32 2.00 -38.37
CA GLU A 598 -6.31 2.96 -38.88
C GLU A 598 -5.95 4.40 -38.47
N LEU A 599 -5.48 4.63 -37.24
CA LEU A 599 -5.06 5.97 -36.80
C LEU A 599 -3.81 6.47 -37.55
N VAL A 600 -2.83 5.60 -37.81
CA VAL A 600 -1.66 5.94 -38.64
C VAL A 600 -2.09 6.34 -40.04
N GLU A 601 -2.95 5.54 -40.68
CA GLU A 601 -3.42 5.78 -42.06
C GLU A 601 -4.12 7.13 -42.23
N VAL A 602 -4.88 7.58 -41.22
CA VAL A 602 -5.60 8.86 -41.27
C VAL A 602 -4.72 10.05 -40.86
N GLY A 603 -3.46 9.83 -40.48
CA GLY A 603 -2.50 10.89 -40.14
C GLY A 603 -2.65 11.45 -38.72
N VAL A 604 -2.97 10.61 -37.74
CA VAL A 604 -2.98 10.98 -36.30
C VAL A 604 -1.58 11.36 -35.83
N ASP A 605 -1.50 12.30 -34.89
CA ASP A 605 -0.22 12.74 -34.34
C ASP A 605 0.28 11.78 -33.26
N MET A 606 1.35 11.04 -33.57
CA MET A 606 1.92 10.03 -32.68
C MET A 606 2.92 10.61 -31.67
N ASP A 607 3.32 11.88 -31.82
CA ASP A 607 4.33 12.53 -30.98
C ASP A 607 3.74 13.39 -29.85
N LEU A 608 2.41 13.45 -29.75
CA LEU A 608 1.73 14.05 -28.62
C LEU A 608 2.16 13.37 -27.31
N ILE A 609 2.17 14.15 -26.23
CA ILE A 609 2.45 13.68 -24.87
C ILE A 609 1.22 13.91 -23.98
N ASP A 610 0.99 12.97 -23.07
CA ASP A 610 -0.06 13.08 -22.07
C ASP A 610 0.35 13.97 -20.89
N GLU A 611 -0.53 14.07 -19.90
CA GLU A 611 -0.30 14.83 -18.68
C GLU A 611 0.86 14.29 -17.82
N GLN A 612 1.33 13.06 -18.07
CA GLN A 612 2.50 12.46 -17.43
C GLN A 612 3.78 12.61 -18.28
N GLY A 613 3.70 13.19 -19.49
CA GLY A 613 4.84 13.40 -20.39
C GLY A 613 5.27 12.15 -21.15
N TYR A 614 4.35 11.20 -21.36
CA TYR A 614 4.56 9.98 -22.15
C TYR A 614 3.82 10.05 -23.49
N SER A 615 4.45 9.53 -24.54
CA SER A 615 3.87 9.39 -25.88
C SER A 615 3.27 8.00 -26.12
N ALA A 616 2.63 7.81 -27.28
CA ALA A 616 2.19 6.48 -27.71
C ALA A 616 3.36 5.48 -27.79
N LEU A 617 4.54 5.94 -28.22
CA LEU A 617 5.74 5.12 -28.30
C LEU A 617 6.22 4.66 -26.91
N ASP A 618 6.19 5.56 -25.91
CA ASP A 618 6.55 5.21 -24.53
C ASP A 618 5.66 4.06 -24.02
N TYR A 619 4.34 4.14 -24.21
CA TYR A 619 3.40 3.10 -23.76
C TYR A 619 3.57 1.78 -24.52
N ALA A 620 3.75 1.82 -25.84
CA ALA A 620 4.01 0.61 -26.63
C ALA A 620 5.28 -0.11 -26.13
N VAL A 621 6.33 0.67 -25.86
CA VAL A 621 7.59 0.18 -25.30
C VAL A 621 7.41 -0.39 -23.88
N PHE A 622 6.65 0.27 -23.02
CA PHE A 622 6.37 -0.21 -21.65
C PHE A 622 5.66 -1.55 -21.62
N CYS A 623 4.67 -1.74 -22.50
CA CYS A 623 3.96 -3.01 -22.61
C CYS A 623 4.81 -4.12 -23.22
N GLY A 624 5.87 -3.77 -23.97
CA GLY A 624 6.78 -4.73 -24.59
C GLY A 624 6.22 -5.40 -25.85
N ASP A 625 5.18 -4.83 -26.46
CA ASP A 625 4.57 -5.34 -27.69
C ASP A 625 5.25 -4.73 -28.93
N LYS A 626 6.11 -5.52 -29.58
CA LYS A 626 6.93 -5.05 -30.71
C LYS A 626 6.11 -4.62 -31.92
N GLN A 627 4.96 -5.26 -32.18
CA GLN A 627 4.11 -4.93 -33.32
C GLN A 627 3.44 -3.57 -33.14
N THR A 628 2.91 -3.31 -31.94
CA THR A 628 2.35 -2.00 -31.59
C THR A 628 3.41 -0.92 -31.70
N GLU A 629 4.62 -1.19 -31.20
CA GLU A 629 5.75 -0.27 -31.31
C GLU A 629 6.13 0.04 -32.77
N GLU A 630 6.21 -0.97 -33.63
CA GLU A 630 6.48 -0.80 -35.07
C GLU A 630 5.42 0.09 -35.74
N VAL A 631 4.13 -0.12 -35.45
CA VAL A 631 3.05 0.72 -36.01
C VAL A 631 3.17 2.18 -35.55
N VAL A 632 3.49 2.44 -34.28
CA VAL A 632 3.72 3.81 -33.81
C VAL A 632 4.94 4.44 -34.50
N LEU A 633 6.03 3.69 -34.64
CA LEU A 633 7.24 4.16 -35.33
C LEU A 633 6.96 4.48 -36.80
N ASP A 634 6.12 3.69 -37.47
CA ASP A 634 5.68 3.96 -38.84
C ASP A 634 4.90 5.27 -38.95
N GLY A 635 3.97 5.52 -38.01
CA GLY A 635 3.27 6.80 -37.93
C GLY A 635 4.22 7.98 -37.71
N LEU A 636 5.14 7.88 -36.75
CA LEU A 636 6.15 8.91 -36.52
C LEU A 636 7.06 9.12 -37.75
N ARG A 637 7.41 8.06 -38.48
CA ARG A 637 8.21 8.14 -39.71
C ARG A 637 7.48 8.94 -40.79
N GLN A 638 6.17 8.70 -40.97
CA GLN A 638 5.34 9.46 -41.90
C GLN A 638 5.28 10.95 -41.53
N GLN A 639 5.29 11.29 -40.24
CA GLN A 639 5.28 12.68 -39.76
C GLN A 639 6.62 13.39 -39.93
N LEU A 640 7.75 12.70 -39.74
CA LEU A 640 9.10 13.29 -39.71
C LEU A 640 9.76 13.43 -41.10
N GLY A 641 9.32 12.66 -42.10
CA GLY A 641 9.87 12.71 -43.47
C GLY A 641 11.32 12.25 -43.56
N GLU A 642 12.15 12.92 -44.38
CA GLU A 642 13.50 12.46 -44.76
C GLU A 642 14.54 12.42 -43.61
N GLN A 643 14.29 13.09 -42.48
CA GLN A 643 15.17 13.06 -41.28
C GLN A 643 14.66 12.12 -40.17
N ALA A 644 13.80 11.17 -40.52
CA ALA A 644 13.10 10.35 -39.52
C ALA A 644 14.03 9.40 -38.76
N ASP A 645 14.95 8.71 -39.43
CA ASP A 645 15.59 7.52 -38.85
C ASP A 645 16.44 7.81 -37.60
N ASP A 646 17.30 8.84 -37.62
CA ASP A 646 18.13 9.21 -36.47
C ASP A 646 17.29 9.67 -35.26
N LYS A 647 16.24 10.46 -35.52
CA LYS A 647 15.33 10.97 -34.48
C LYS A 647 14.45 9.87 -33.89
N LEU A 648 13.99 8.95 -34.72
CA LEU A 648 13.22 7.78 -34.28
C LEU A 648 14.06 6.86 -33.40
N LEU A 649 15.30 6.58 -33.82
CA LEU A 649 16.23 5.77 -33.05
C LEU A 649 16.48 6.39 -31.66
N GLN A 650 16.65 7.72 -31.61
CA GLN A 650 16.78 8.43 -30.34
C GLN A 650 15.51 8.29 -29.47
N LYS A 651 14.32 8.53 -30.02
CA LYS A 651 13.04 8.41 -29.27
C LYS A 651 12.81 6.99 -28.75
N GLN A 652 13.07 5.99 -29.58
CA GLN A 652 12.96 4.58 -29.19
C GLN A 652 13.94 4.25 -28.06
N ARG A 653 15.19 4.71 -28.16
CA ARG A 653 16.19 4.53 -27.11
C ARG A 653 15.76 5.21 -25.81
N GLU A 654 15.25 6.43 -25.85
CA GLU A 654 14.74 7.12 -24.67
C GLU A 654 13.58 6.36 -24.02
N ALA A 655 12.60 5.89 -24.80
CA ALA A 655 11.48 5.09 -24.30
C ALA A 655 11.96 3.79 -23.63
N ARG A 656 12.93 3.09 -24.24
CA ARG A 656 13.57 1.89 -23.68
C ARG A 656 14.32 2.16 -22.38
N VAL A 657 15.04 3.29 -22.29
CA VAL A 657 15.71 3.73 -21.05
C VAL A 657 14.68 3.99 -19.95
N ARG A 658 13.53 4.64 -20.23
CA ARG A 658 12.45 4.84 -19.24
C ARG A 658 11.87 3.52 -18.75
N LYS A 659 11.61 2.59 -19.67
CA LYS A 659 11.11 1.25 -19.34
C LYS A 659 12.08 0.55 -18.39
N CYS A 660 13.36 0.52 -18.74
CA CYS A 660 14.36 -0.15 -17.92
C CYS A 660 14.58 0.55 -16.58
N TYR A 661 14.52 1.88 -16.52
CA TYR A 661 14.54 2.62 -15.25
C TYR A 661 13.43 2.14 -14.33
N ARG A 662 12.22 2.08 -14.87
CA ARG A 662 11.04 1.62 -14.15
C ARG A 662 11.24 0.19 -13.66
N GLU A 663 11.62 -0.74 -14.52
CA GLU A 663 11.80 -2.14 -14.12
C GLU A 663 12.94 -2.34 -13.11
N VAL A 664 14.13 -1.80 -13.38
CA VAL A 664 15.31 -2.01 -12.54
C VAL A 664 15.15 -1.30 -11.20
N PHE A 665 14.82 -0.01 -11.22
CA PHE A 665 14.73 0.74 -9.99
C PHE A 665 13.48 0.35 -9.19
N GLN A 666 12.29 0.34 -9.80
CA GLN A 666 11.04 0.13 -9.06
C GLN A 666 10.84 -1.32 -8.63
N GLU A 667 11.14 -2.28 -9.51
CA GLU A 667 10.89 -3.70 -9.21
C GLU A 667 12.07 -4.35 -8.46
N SER A 668 13.31 -3.89 -8.65
CA SER A 668 14.51 -4.54 -8.07
C SER A 668 15.16 -3.74 -6.93
N LEU A 669 15.56 -2.49 -7.17
CA LEU A 669 16.39 -1.73 -6.22
C LEU A 669 15.59 -1.13 -5.05
N ARG A 670 14.44 -0.54 -5.36
CA ARG A 670 13.60 0.16 -4.40
C ARG A 670 13.05 -0.70 -3.28
N PRO A 671 12.68 -1.99 -3.47
CA PRO A 671 12.37 -2.88 -2.36
C PRO A 671 13.50 -2.95 -1.34
N VAL A 672 14.75 -3.11 -1.79
CA VAL A 672 15.94 -3.12 -0.92
C VAL A 672 16.09 -1.77 -0.21
N LEU A 673 15.92 -0.65 -0.90
CA LEU A 673 16.01 0.70 -0.30
C LEU A 673 14.92 0.98 0.76
N LEU A 674 13.79 0.27 0.72
CA LEU A 674 12.66 0.44 1.64
C LEU A 674 12.67 -0.56 2.80
N GLU A 675 13.58 -1.53 2.82
CA GLU A 675 13.74 -2.44 3.94
C GLU A 675 14.18 -1.63 5.19
N ASN A 676 13.35 -1.61 6.23
CA ASN A 676 13.66 -0.98 7.51
C ASN A 676 14.64 -1.88 8.30
N SER A 677 15.87 -2.02 7.82
CA SER A 677 16.96 -2.62 8.55
C SER A 677 18.01 -1.55 8.84
N ASN A 678 18.35 -1.31 10.11
CA ASN A 678 19.55 -0.53 10.49
C ASN A 678 20.84 -1.31 10.17
N ASP A 679 20.87 -2.08 9.08
CA ASP A 679 21.95 -2.98 8.73
C ASP A 679 22.96 -2.24 7.84
N ALA A 680 24.22 -2.20 8.30
CA ALA A 680 25.34 -1.59 7.58
C ALA A 680 25.58 -2.22 6.19
N ASN A 681 24.95 -3.37 5.88
CA ASN A 681 25.11 -4.09 4.61
C ASN A 681 24.05 -3.77 3.54
N GLN A 682 23.10 -2.86 3.80
CA GLN A 682 21.97 -2.63 2.88
C GLN A 682 22.40 -2.13 1.50
N LEU A 683 23.36 -1.19 1.42
CA LEU A 683 23.91 -0.74 0.13
C LEU A 683 24.74 -1.82 -0.57
N GLN A 684 25.41 -2.70 0.18
CA GLN A 684 26.08 -3.86 -0.43
C GLN A 684 25.05 -4.83 -1.03
N HIS A 685 23.92 -5.06 -0.36
CA HIS A 685 22.82 -5.84 -0.90
C HIS A 685 22.27 -5.19 -2.18
N LEU A 686 22.07 -3.87 -2.17
CA LEU A 686 21.61 -3.09 -3.31
C LEU A 686 22.52 -3.25 -4.54
N ARG A 687 23.85 -3.19 -4.36
CA ARG A 687 24.84 -3.40 -5.43
C ARG A 687 24.73 -4.79 -6.07
N ARG A 688 24.52 -5.82 -5.24
CA ARG A 688 24.31 -7.19 -5.72
C ARG A 688 23.00 -7.31 -6.49
N VAL A 689 21.91 -6.74 -5.97
CA VAL A 689 20.60 -6.76 -6.65
C VAL A 689 20.64 -6.01 -7.97
N TYR A 690 21.33 -4.88 -8.05
CA TYR A 690 21.54 -4.16 -9.32
C TYR A 690 22.26 -5.04 -10.34
N THR A 691 23.39 -5.62 -9.93
CA THR A 691 24.19 -6.53 -10.75
C THR A 691 23.35 -7.70 -11.26
N THR A 692 22.64 -8.39 -10.38
CA THR A 692 21.75 -9.51 -10.75
C THR A 692 20.64 -9.05 -11.70
N SER A 693 20.02 -7.88 -11.44
CA SER A 693 18.94 -7.33 -12.25
C SER A 693 19.37 -6.98 -13.68
N LEU A 694 20.61 -6.49 -13.86
CA LEU A 694 21.20 -6.28 -15.19
C LEU A 694 21.48 -7.62 -15.88
N THR A 695 22.17 -8.55 -15.21
CA THR A 695 22.55 -9.84 -15.83
C THR A 695 21.36 -10.74 -16.18
N ALA A 696 20.20 -10.53 -15.57
CA ALA A 696 18.99 -11.30 -15.84
C ALA A 696 18.34 -10.97 -17.20
N ASN A 697 18.72 -9.87 -17.86
CA ASN A 697 18.12 -9.45 -19.13
C ASN A 697 19.14 -8.71 -20.02
N GLU A 698 19.45 -9.28 -21.18
CA GLU A 698 20.38 -8.69 -22.16
C GLU A 698 20.00 -7.26 -22.59
N GLU A 699 18.70 -6.94 -22.68
CA GLU A 699 18.22 -5.60 -23.00
C GLU A 699 18.73 -4.56 -21.98
N ARG A 700 18.80 -4.94 -20.69
CA ARG A 700 19.24 -4.04 -19.62
C ARG A 700 20.74 -3.78 -19.66
N ILE A 701 21.54 -4.80 -19.98
CA ILE A 701 23.00 -4.68 -20.13
C ILE A 701 23.35 -3.68 -21.25
N ASN A 702 22.57 -3.67 -22.33
CA ASN A 702 22.80 -2.76 -23.44
C ASN A 702 22.36 -1.31 -23.14
N ILE A 703 21.48 -1.12 -22.16
CA ILE A 703 20.89 0.18 -21.81
C ILE A 703 21.65 0.85 -20.65
N PHE A 704 22.03 0.08 -19.63
CA PHE A 704 22.69 0.57 -18.43
C PHE A 704 24.04 -0.10 -18.24
N ASP A 705 25.04 0.73 -17.97
CA ASP A 705 26.33 0.26 -17.52
C ASP A 705 26.27 -0.26 -16.07
N GLY A 706 27.15 -1.21 -15.74
CA GLY A 706 27.28 -1.72 -14.37
C GLY A 706 27.89 -0.69 -13.42
N LEU A 707 27.79 -0.94 -12.12
CA LEU A 707 28.48 -0.11 -11.13
C LEU A 707 29.99 -0.31 -11.25
N LYS A 708 30.69 0.74 -11.69
CA LYS A 708 32.15 0.79 -11.79
C LYS A 708 32.76 1.66 -10.71
N PHE A 709 34.01 1.42 -10.34
CA PHE A 709 34.75 2.26 -9.39
C PHE A 709 36.27 2.09 -9.57
N VAL A 710 37.05 2.98 -8.98
CA VAL A 710 38.51 2.86 -8.86
C VAL A 710 38.84 2.66 -7.38
N TRP A 711 39.73 1.73 -7.03
CA TRP A 711 40.19 1.61 -5.65
C TRP A 711 40.89 2.89 -5.20
N TYR A 712 40.58 3.37 -3.99
CA TYR A 712 41.16 4.62 -3.49
C TYR A 712 42.70 4.60 -3.49
N LEU A 713 43.32 3.49 -3.10
CA LEU A 713 44.78 3.38 -3.11
C LEU A 713 45.37 3.43 -4.52
N ASP A 714 44.72 2.81 -5.51
CA ASP A 714 45.15 2.89 -6.90
C ASP A 714 44.94 4.31 -7.47
N PHE A 715 43.87 4.99 -7.06
CA PHE A 715 43.61 6.38 -7.41
C PHE A 715 44.69 7.32 -6.85
N VAL A 716 45.13 7.12 -5.60
CA VAL A 716 46.26 7.84 -4.99
C VAL A 716 47.56 7.54 -5.73
N HIS A 717 47.86 6.26 -6.02
CA HIS A 717 49.09 5.88 -6.71
C HIS A 717 49.17 6.40 -8.14
N ASN A 718 48.05 6.56 -8.83
CA ASN A 718 48.01 7.04 -10.22
C ASN A 718 48.46 8.51 -10.37
N GLY A 719 48.31 9.34 -9.33
CA GLY A 719 48.79 10.72 -9.29
C GLY A 719 48.09 11.73 -10.23
N ARG A 720 47.01 11.31 -10.90
CA ARG A 720 46.17 12.12 -11.80
C ARG A 720 44.79 11.48 -11.97
N LEU A 721 43.83 12.16 -12.59
CA LEU A 721 42.53 11.55 -12.90
C LEU A 721 42.69 10.41 -13.93
N PRO A 722 42.24 9.18 -13.62
CA PRO A 722 42.24 8.09 -14.59
C PRO A 722 41.06 8.22 -15.55
N ARG A 723 41.33 8.03 -16.85
CA ARG A 723 40.29 7.86 -17.86
C ARG A 723 39.77 6.42 -17.83
N SER A 724 38.53 6.21 -18.27
CA SER A 724 37.87 4.90 -18.33
C SER A 724 38.71 3.75 -18.93
N ASN A 725 39.58 4.02 -19.89
CA ASN A 725 40.42 3.01 -20.55
C ASN A 725 41.87 2.93 -20.03
N HIS A 726 42.20 3.60 -18.92
CA HIS A 726 43.54 3.52 -18.30
C HIS A 726 43.79 2.24 -17.48
N GLY A 727 42.81 1.33 -17.41
CA GLY A 727 42.96 0.01 -16.76
C GLY A 727 42.84 -0.01 -15.24
N LEU A 728 42.52 1.12 -14.60
CA LEU A 728 42.32 1.22 -13.14
C LEU A 728 40.86 0.99 -12.71
N THR A 729 39.91 1.17 -13.63
CA THR A 729 38.48 1.01 -13.37
C THR A 729 38.10 -0.46 -13.22
N GLN A 730 37.44 -0.79 -12.11
CA GLN A 730 36.88 -2.10 -11.82
C GLN A 730 35.37 -2.09 -12.02
N ASN A 731 34.80 -3.21 -12.47
CA ASN A 731 33.36 -3.43 -12.50
C ASN A 731 32.95 -4.26 -11.28
N TYR A 732 31.98 -3.80 -10.50
CA TYR A 732 31.51 -4.48 -9.29
C TYR A 732 31.05 -5.92 -9.58
N HIS A 733 30.46 -6.17 -10.75
CA HIS A 733 30.03 -7.50 -11.18
C HIS A 733 31.17 -8.53 -11.15
N ASP A 734 32.38 -8.11 -11.50
CA ASP A 734 33.53 -9.01 -11.69
C ASP A 734 34.27 -9.32 -10.38
N ILE A 735 33.84 -8.70 -9.27
CA ILE A 735 34.50 -8.82 -7.97
C ILE A 735 33.77 -9.83 -7.09
N LYS A 736 34.54 -10.71 -6.44
CA LYS A 736 33.99 -11.66 -5.47
C LYS A 736 33.40 -10.91 -4.26
N PRO A 737 32.24 -11.33 -3.71
CA PRO A 737 31.56 -10.60 -2.65
C PRO A 737 32.41 -10.28 -1.39
N ASN A 738 33.39 -11.12 -1.06
CA ASN A 738 34.29 -10.91 0.09
C ASN A 738 35.44 -9.93 -0.19
N LEU A 739 35.69 -9.63 -1.47
CA LEU A 739 36.70 -8.68 -1.96
C LEU A 739 36.07 -7.38 -2.49
N ALA A 740 34.74 -7.28 -2.46
CA ALA A 740 34.01 -6.11 -2.89
C ALA A 740 34.31 -4.89 -1.98
N PRO A 741 34.19 -3.67 -2.51
CA PRO A 741 34.35 -2.47 -1.69
C PRO A 741 33.26 -2.43 -0.61
N ASP A 742 33.69 -2.19 0.62
CA ASP A 742 32.76 -2.03 1.74
C ASP A 742 32.04 -0.68 1.62
N TYR A 743 32.72 0.35 1.08
CA TYR A 743 32.25 1.72 0.94
C TYR A 743 32.63 2.30 -0.44
N ILE A 744 31.76 3.12 -1.04
CA ILE A 744 31.98 3.79 -2.32
C ILE A 744 31.60 5.27 -2.18
N ILE A 745 32.53 6.16 -2.53
CA ILE A 745 32.33 7.61 -2.58
C ILE A 745 32.15 8.05 -4.03
N PHE A 746 31.05 8.76 -4.30
CA PHE A 746 30.81 9.47 -5.55
C PHE A 746 31.41 10.88 -5.46
N ILE A 747 32.25 11.25 -6.42
CA ILE A 747 32.81 12.59 -6.51
C ILE A 747 32.08 13.39 -7.58
N SER A 748 31.39 14.45 -7.17
CA SER A 748 30.76 15.41 -8.08
C SER A 748 31.64 16.65 -8.21
N TYR A 749 31.98 17.02 -9.44
CA TYR A 749 32.95 18.08 -9.70
C TYR A 749 32.75 18.74 -11.06
N ARG A 750 33.48 19.84 -11.28
CA ARG A 750 33.49 20.57 -12.54
C ARG A 750 34.73 20.23 -13.35
N TRP A 751 34.60 20.29 -14.66
CA TRP A 751 35.74 20.35 -15.56
C TRP A 751 36.31 21.77 -15.54
N ILE A 752 37.62 21.93 -15.34
CA ILE A 752 38.26 23.24 -15.12
C ILE A 752 39.28 23.65 -16.19
N ASN A 753 39.35 22.91 -17.31
CA ASN A 753 40.37 23.13 -18.32
C ASN A 753 40.20 24.49 -19.02
N GLY A 754 41.23 25.33 -18.92
CA GLY A 754 41.31 26.65 -19.56
C GLY A 754 42.14 26.69 -20.85
N ASP A 755 42.69 25.57 -21.32
CA ASP A 755 43.65 25.53 -22.44
C ASP A 755 43.01 24.93 -23.72
N PRO A 756 42.93 25.68 -24.84
CA PRO A 756 42.46 25.18 -26.14
C PRO A 756 43.27 23.99 -26.71
N ALA A 757 44.48 23.72 -26.19
CA ALA A 757 45.30 22.58 -26.60
C ALA A 757 44.96 21.26 -25.85
N CYS A 758 44.16 21.31 -24.78
CA CYS A 758 43.93 20.18 -23.86
C CYS A 758 42.44 19.90 -23.63
N VAL A 759 41.67 19.81 -24.71
CA VAL A 759 40.22 19.50 -24.74
C VAL A 759 39.92 18.05 -24.29
N THR A 760 40.94 17.27 -23.92
CA THR A 760 40.88 15.80 -23.74
C THR A 760 40.90 15.32 -22.28
N SER A 761 40.79 16.22 -21.29
CA SER A 761 40.77 15.91 -19.85
C SER A 761 39.80 16.83 -19.10
N PRO A 762 39.20 16.39 -17.98
CA PRO A 762 38.44 17.28 -17.09
C PRO A 762 39.31 18.09 -16.11
N ASP A 763 40.60 17.79 -16.05
CA ASP A 763 41.58 18.45 -15.18
C ASP A 763 42.67 19.20 -15.96
N ASP A 764 43.24 20.22 -15.33
CA ASP A 764 44.30 21.05 -15.89
C ASP A 764 45.67 20.34 -15.87
N THR A 765 46.68 20.98 -16.47
CA THR A 765 48.05 20.43 -16.54
C THR A 765 48.74 20.34 -15.18
N SER A 766 48.18 20.97 -14.15
CA SER A 766 48.67 20.92 -12.76
C SER A 766 47.95 19.88 -11.92
N ASN A 767 47.02 19.10 -12.51
CA ASN A 767 46.18 18.13 -11.81
C ASN A 767 45.43 18.75 -10.61
N THR A 768 44.95 19.99 -10.77
CA THR A 768 44.34 20.75 -9.67
C THR A 768 43.08 20.07 -9.14
N GLN A 769 42.21 19.51 -10.00
CA GLN A 769 41.03 18.79 -9.56
C GLN A 769 41.38 17.48 -8.87
N TYR A 770 42.31 16.69 -9.42
CA TYR A 770 42.81 15.48 -8.77
C TYR A 770 43.30 15.77 -7.34
N CYS A 771 44.16 16.79 -7.18
CA CYS A 771 44.67 17.18 -5.86
C CYS A 771 43.54 17.62 -4.92
N ARG A 772 42.52 18.30 -5.44
CA ARG A 772 41.34 18.71 -4.67
C ARG A 772 40.48 17.51 -4.25
N MET A 773 40.32 16.51 -5.11
CA MET A 773 39.61 15.26 -4.78
C MET A 773 40.32 14.49 -3.66
N ILE A 774 41.65 14.36 -3.74
CA ILE A 774 42.44 13.69 -2.70
C ILE A 774 42.25 14.38 -1.34
N LYS A 775 42.41 15.70 -1.28
CA LYS A 775 42.20 16.47 -0.04
C LYS A 775 40.79 16.30 0.52
N ALA A 776 39.78 16.27 -0.34
CA ALA A 776 38.39 16.10 0.08
C ALA A 776 38.14 14.68 0.64
N ILE A 777 38.69 13.64 0.02
CA ILE A 777 38.59 12.25 0.49
C ILE A 777 39.36 12.07 1.80
N GLU A 778 40.55 12.64 1.93
CA GLU A 778 41.35 12.59 3.16
C GLU A 778 40.61 13.27 4.32
N ALA A 779 40.09 14.48 4.11
CA ALA A 779 39.28 15.17 5.12
C ALA A 779 38.00 14.40 5.51
N PHE A 780 37.40 13.70 4.55
CA PHE A 780 36.26 12.82 4.80
C PHE A 780 36.66 11.61 5.66
N LEU A 781 37.78 10.96 5.35
CA LEU A 781 38.29 9.81 6.11
C LEU A 781 38.72 10.19 7.53
N ASP A 782 39.29 11.38 7.73
CA ASP A 782 39.65 11.91 9.05
C ASP A 782 38.43 12.06 9.97
N THR A 783 37.27 12.38 9.39
CA THR A 783 35.99 12.50 10.13
C THR A 783 35.24 11.16 10.25
N HIS A 784 35.66 10.11 9.52
CA HIS A 784 35.01 8.80 9.47
C HIS A 784 36.02 7.64 9.68
N PRO A 785 36.62 7.52 10.88
CA PRO A 785 37.71 6.58 11.13
C PRO A 785 37.30 5.09 11.04
N SER A 786 36.00 4.78 10.97
CA SER A 786 35.49 3.42 10.77
C SER A 786 35.63 2.91 9.33
N ILE A 787 35.90 3.79 8.36
CA ILE A 787 36.02 3.42 6.95
C ILE A 787 37.44 2.91 6.68
N ASN A 788 37.55 1.70 6.11
CA ASN A 788 38.84 1.13 5.73
C ASN A 788 39.29 1.62 4.33
N PRO A 789 40.40 2.38 4.20
CA PRO A 789 40.87 2.88 2.91
C PRO A 789 41.24 1.80 1.89
N GLN A 790 41.61 0.58 2.34
CA GLN A 790 41.92 -0.54 1.44
C GLN A 790 40.68 -1.11 0.75
N LYS A 791 39.50 -0.86 1.31
CA LYS A 791 38.20 -1.32 0.79
C LYS A 791 37.30 -0.17 0.34
N LEU A 792 37.90 1.01 0.10
CA LEU A 792 37.21 2.18 -0.38
C LEU A 792 37.26 2.24 -1.91
N GLY A 793 36.09 2.29 -2.55
CA GLY A 793 35.94 2.59 -3.97
C GLY A 793 35.64 4.07 -4.21
N ILE A 794 36.15 4.62 -5.30
CA ILE A 794 35.89 5.98 -5.77
C ILE A 794 35.16 5.90 -7.10
N TRP A 795 34.00 6.55 -7.18
CA TRP A 795 33.24 6.74 -8.41
C TRP A 795 33.44 8.18 -8.90
N LEU A 796 33.88 8.34 -10.15
CA LEU A 796 33.90 9.61 -10.86
C LEU A 796 33.56 9.39 -12.34
N ASP A 797 32.87 10.34 -12.95
CA ASP A 797 32.38 10.24 -14.34
C ASP A 797 33.51 9.89 -15.33
N TRP A 798 34.67 10.55 -15.25
CA TRP A 798 35.78 10.37 -16.18
C TRP A 798 36.42 8.98 -16.16
N ALA A 799 36.39 8.31 -15.01
CA ALA A 799 36.94 6.97 -14.83
C ALA A 799 35.88 5.88 -14.97
N CYS A 800 34.66 6.14 -14.52
CA CYS A 800 33.62 5.13 -14.37
C CYS A 800 32.61 5.12 -15.51
N ILE A 801 32.48 6.20 -16.28
CA ILE A 801 31.72 6.20 -17.53
C ILE A 801 32.70 5.97 -18.68
N ASP A 802 32.35 5.08 -19.61
CA ASP A 802 33.15 4.88 -20.82
C ASP A 802 33.18 6.16 -21.66
N GLN A 803 34.33 6.84 -21.69
CA GLN A 803 34.48 8.11 -22.40
C GLN A 803 34.50 7.94 -23.93
N ASP A 804 34.64 6.71 -24.43
CA ASP A 804 34.54 6.40 -25.86
C ASP A 804 33.08 6.06 -26.27
N ASP A 805 32.27 5.56 -25.33
CA ASP A 805 30.82 5.34 -25.48
C ASP A 805 30.04 5.68 -24.19
N PRO A 806 29.79 6.98 -23.90
CA PRO A 806 29.32 7.41 -22.58
C PRO A 806 27.84 7.16 -22.33
N LEU A 807 27.14 6.69 -23.36
CA LEU A 807 25.70 6.75 -23.47
C LEU A 807 24.98 5.84 -22.46
N SER A 808 25.51 4.65 -22.18
CA SER A 808 24.94 3.72 -21.18
C SER A 808 25.35 4.09 -19.75
N GLY A 809 26.55 4.68 -19.56
CA GLY A 809 27.01 5.18 -18.26
C GLY A 809 26.24 6.42 -17.80
N ILE A 810 25.97 7.36 -18.72
CA ILE A 810 25.10 8.52 -18.46
C ILE A 810 23.68 8.06 -18.12
N ALA A 811 23.15 7.10 -18.88
CA ALA A 811 21.82 6.55 -18.61
C ALA A 811 21.75 5.89 -17.23
N ALA A 812 22.82 5.23 -16.76
CA ALA A 812 22.88 4.57 -15.46
C ALA A 812 23.20 5.51 -14.28
N LEU A 813 23.51 6.78 -14.51
CA LEU A 813 24.02 7.71 -13.49
C LEU A 813 23.17 7.76 -12.20
N PRO A 814 21.86 8.04 -12.24
CA PRO A 814 20.98 7.95 -11.07
C PRO A 814 21.00 6.59 -10.34
N LEU A 815 21.10 5.47 -11.08
CA LEU A 815 21.16 4.12 -10.49
C LEU A 815 22.52 3.85 -9.82
N ASN A 816 23.61 4.33 -10.41
CA ASN A 816 24.96 4.19 -9.86
C ASN A 816 25.14 5.05 -8.61
N LEU A 817 24.63 6.30 -8.62
CA LEU A 817 24.67 7.17 -7.44
C LEU A 817 23.82 6.58 -6.30
N ALA A 818 22.67 5.99 -6.60
CA ALA A 818 21.85 5.26 -5.61
C ALA A 818 22.57 4.06 -4.96
N GLN A 819 23.72 3.63 -5.47
CA GLN A 819 24.53 2.55 -4.89
C GLN A 819 25.77 3.07 -4.13
N CYS A 820 26.02 4.38 -4.14
CA CYS A 820 27.13 5.00 -3.43
C CYS A 820 26.73 5.37 -1.99
N ASP A 821 27.65 5.23 -1.04
CA ASP A 821 27.39 5.51 0.38
C ASP A 821 27.41 7.02 0.66
N ALA A 822 28.34 7.73 0.01
CA ALA A 822 28.48 9.17 0.15
C ALA A 822 28.71 9.86 -1.20
N VAL A 823 28.22 11.09 -1.31
CA VAL A 823 28.56 12.02 -2.38
C VAL A 823 29.39 13.15 -1.80
N ILE A 824 30.52 13.48 -2.43
CA ILE A 824 31.32 14.67 -2.12
C ILE A 824 31.26 15.61 -3.33
N SER A 825 30.63 16.77 -3.14
CA SER A 825 30.54 17.84 -4.12
C SER A 825 31.70 18.82 -3.97
N LEU A 826 32.52 18.97 -5.00
CA LEU A 826 33.60 19.94 -5.05
C LEU A 826 33.06 21.33 -5.46
N VAL A 827 32.44 22.03 -4.51
CA VAL A 827 31.72 23.29 -4.75
C VAL A 827 32.69 24.48 -4.91
N ASP A 828 32.61 25.14 -6.07
CA ASP A 828 33.21 26.46 -6.33
C ASP A 828 32.11 27.48 -6.68
N THR A 829 32.50 28.72 -6.99
CA THR A 829 31.55 29.83 -7.26
C THR A 829 30.57 29.57 -8.41
N SER A 830 30.84 28.58 -9.27
CA SER A 830 30.08 28.27 -10.48
C SER A 830 29.58 26.83 -10.53
N TYR A 831 29.67 26.09 -9.41
CA TYR A 831 29.24 24.70 -9.29
C TYR A 831 27.73 24.55 -9.50
N HIS A 832 26.93 25.29 -8.74
CA HIS A 832 25.47 25.20 -8.82
C HIS A 832 24.90 25.85 -10.10
N ASP A 833 25.71 26.52 -10.92
CA ASP A 833 25.25 27.07 -12.20
C ASP A 833 25.21 26.02 -13.31
N ARG A 834 25.90 24.87 -13.15
CA ARG A 834 25.94 23.81 -14.15
C ARG A 834 24.79 22.82 -13.98
N ALA A 835 24.19 22.45 -15.10
CA ALA A 835 23.08 21.51 -15.13
C ALA A 835 23.48 20.08 -14.68
N TRP A 836 24.65 19.58 -15.11
CA TRP A 836 25.18 18.27 -14.72
C TRP A 836 25.45 18.14 -13.20
N CYS A 837 26.05 19.16 -12.58
CA CYS A 837 26.24 19.16 -11.13
C CYS A 837 24.91 19.27 -10.38
N SER A 838 23.97 20.08 -10.90
CA SER A 838 22.65 20.25 -10.29
C SER A 838 21.82 18.96 -10.31
N ILE A 839 21.92 18.14 -11.36
CA ILE A 839 21.22 16.85 -11.40
C ILE A 839 21.80 15.88 -10.36
N GLU A 840 23.12 15.81 -10.20
CA GLU A 840 23.77 14.95 -9.19
C GLU A 840 23.36 15.34 -7.76
N VAL A 841 23.34 16.65 -7.46
CA VAL A 841 22.82 17.18 -6.19
C VAL A 841 21.36 16.81 -5.99
N MET A 842 20.53 16.90 -7.03
CA MET A 842 19.12 16.51 -6.94
C MET A 842 18.94 15.02 -6.63
N ILE A 843 19.73 14.15 -7.27
CA ILE A 843 19.68 12.70 -7.04
C ILE A 843 20.01 12.40 -5.57
N ILE A 844 21.13 12.91 -5.05
CA ILE A 844 21.54 12.60 -3.67
C ILE A 844 20.57 13.16 -2.62
N GLN A 845 20.00 14.35 -2.86
CA GLN A 845 19.02 14.92 -1.95
C GLN A 845 17.74 14.09 -1.88
N ILE A 846 17.25 13.61 -3.02
CA ILE A 846 16.08 12.74 -3.06
C ILE A 846 16.36 11.42 -2.33
N LEU A 847 17.51 10.80 -2.59
CA LEU A 847 17.90 9.55 -1.95
C LEU A 847 18.04 9.70 -0.43
N ARG A 848 18.71 10.76 0.03
CA ARG A 848 18.90 11.05 1.46
C ARG A 848 17.55 11.29 2.16
N ARG A 849 16.67 12.12 1.58
CA ARG A 849 15.33 12.39 2.13
C ARG A 849 14.43 11.15 2.15
N SER A 850 14.55 10.29 1.14
CA SER A 850 13.64 9.15 0.95
C SER A 850 14.01 7.92 1.77
N TYR A 851 15.32 7.66 1.91
CA TYR A 851 15.82 6.37 2.39
C TYR A 851 16.74 6.49 3.62
N ASN A 852 17.34 7.66 3.87
CA ASN A 852 18.28 7.87 4.98
C ASN A 852 19.47 6.89 5.01
N LEU A 853 19.90 6.41 3.83
CA LEU A 853 21.05 5.50 3.67
C LEU A 853 22.31 6.17 3.13
N HIS A 854 22.18 7.42 2.65
CA HIS A 854 23.23 8.11 1.90
C HIS A 854 23.65 9.39 2.62
N SER A 855 24.93 9.72 2.55
CA SER A 855 25.48 10.98 3.06
C SER A 855 25.87 11.93 1.93
N TRP A 856 25.75 13.23 2.16
CA TRP A 856 26.16 14.24 1.19
C TRP A 856 27.02 15.30 1.85
N TYR A 857 28.17 15.60 1.24
CA TYR A 857 29.13 16.57 1.72
C TYR A 857 29.52 17.56 0.62
N GLU A 858 29.77 18.80 1.02
CA GLU A 858 30.32 19.84 0.18
C GLU A 858 31.75 20.17 0.64
N HIS A 859 32.68 20.19 -0.31
CA HIS A 859 34.07 20.59 -0.09
C HIS A 859 34.30 22.01 -0.62
N THR A 860 34.22 23.00 0.27
CA THR A 860 34.23 24.43 -0.03
C THR A 860 35.53 25.10 0.44
N LYS A 861 35.94 26.17 -0.24
CA LYS A 861 37.10 26.96 0.18
C LYS A 861 36.72 27.77 1.43
N ILE A 862 37.52 27.70 2.49
CA ILE A 862 37.31 28.53 3.68
C ILE A 862 37.68 29.97 3.32
N GLU A 863 36.75 30.90 3.51
CA GLU A 863 36.96 32.31 3.18
C GLU A 863 38.26 32.86 3.76
N ASN A 864 39.00 33.61 2.95
CA ASN A 864 40.27 34.24 3.31
C ASN A 864 41.42 33.27 3.67
N THR A 865 41.32 31.99 3.30
CA THR A 865 42.42 31.02 3.47
C THR A 865 42.67 30.22 2.20
N GLU A 866 43.84 29.55 2.13
CA GLU A 866 44.13 28.52 1.12
C GLU A 866 43.59 27.13 1.51
N HIS A 867 42.87 27.02 2.64
CA HIS A 867 42.34 25.78 3.17
C HIS A 867 40.91 25.53 2.69
N TRP A 868 40.54 24.25 2.66
CA TRP A 868 39.22 23.78 2.26
C TRP A 868 38.60 23.03 3.44
N ALA A 869 37.28 23.11 3.59
CA ALA A 869 36.52 22.41 4.61
C ALA A 869 35.53 21.45 3.96
N ILE A 870 35.32 20.30 4.60
CA ILE A 870 34.23 19.40 4.28
C ILE A 870 33.08 19.65 5.26
N ASN A 871 31.90 19.98 4.73
CA ASN A 871 30.71 20.21 5.52
C ASN A 871 29.57 19.35 4.98
N GLU A 872 28.63 18.98 5.84
CA GLU A 872 27.44 18.26 5.40
C GLU A 872 26.59 19.15 4.49
N GLY A 873 26.16 18.60 3.35
CA GLY A 873 25.36 19.34 2.38
C GLY A 873 23.96 19.68 2.90
N PRO A 874 23.35 20.80 2.47
CA PRO A 874 22.07 21.29 2.99
C PRO A 874 20.90 20.35 2.71
N LEU A 875 20.04 20.14 3.72
CA LEU A 875 18.81 19.34 3.59
C LEU A 875 17.70 20.04 2.79
N GLU A 876 17.64 21.38 2.80
CA GLU A 876 16.59 22.23 2.19
C GLU A 876 17.11 23.04 1.00
N PHE A 877 17.57 22.37 -0.06
CA PHE A 877 17.76 22.99 -1.37
C PHE A 877 16.62 22.56 -2.30
N GLU A 878 16.12 23.47 -3.13
CA GLU A 878 15.28 23.14 -4.28
C GLU A 878 16.16 23.16 -5.54
N PRO A 879 16.74 22.00 -5.93
CA PRO A 879 17.53 21.91 -7.15
C PRO A 879 16.61 22.08 -8.37
N SER A 880 16.97 23.03 -9.23
CA SER A 880 16.36 23.19 -10.55
C SER A 880 17.45 23.16 -11.61
N VAL A 881 17.25 22.35 -12.65
CA VAL A 881 18.10 22.33 -13.84
C VAL A 881 17.64 23.35 -14.89
N ALA A 882 16.48 23.97 -14.70
CA ALA A 882 15.95 24.97 -15.62
C ALA A 882 16.84 26.23 -15.64
N GLY A 883 17.20 26.70 -16.83
CA GLY A 883 18.05 27.87 -17.00
C GLY A 883 19.53 27.69 -16.61
N LYS A 884 19.95 26.48 -16.19
CA LYS A 884 21.35 26.16 -15.87
C LYS A 884 22.22 26.02 -17.13
N LEU A 885 23.51 26.29 -16.94
CA LEU A 885 24.54 26.26 -17.99
C LEU A 885 24.94 24.83 -18.36
N LEU A 886 25.20 24.63 -19.65
CA LEU A 886 25.70 23.39 -20.24
C LEU A 886 26.96 23.65 -21.06
N GLY A 887 27.85 22.66 -21.14
CA GLY A 887 28.98 22.71 -22.07
C GLY A 887 28.55 22.59 -23.53
N SER A 888 27.44 21.89 -23.78
CA SER A 888 26.75 21.80 -25.05
C SER A 888 25.24 21.80 -24.83
N GLU A 889 24.51 22.69 -25.51
CA GLU A 889 23.03 22.73 -25.43
C GLU A 889 22.37 21.47 -26.00
N GLN A 890 23.09 20.67 -26.79
CA GLN A 890 22.61 19.36 -27.26
C GLN A 890 22.36 18.36 -26.12
N ASP A 891 22.95 18.57 -24.93
CA ASP A 891 22.73 17.73 -23.75
C ASP A 891 21.45 18.07 -22.98
N ARG A 892 20.79 19.20 -23.29
CA ARG A 892 19.60 19.64 -22.53
C ARG A 892 18.47 18.61 -22.51
N PRO A 893 18.10 17.94 -23.62
CA PRO A 893 17.10 16.86 -23.58
C PRO A 893 17.47 15.73 -22.63
N ARG A 894 18.76 15.37 -22.53
CA ARG A 894 19.26 14.32 -21.63
C ARG A 894 19.18 14.74 -20.17
N ILE A 895 19.51 16.00 -19.85
CA ILE A 895 19.34 16.52 -18.49
C ILE A 895 17.87 16.50 -18.07
N LEU A 896 16.97 17.01 -18.92
CA LEU A 896 15.53 17.01 -18.63
C LEU A 896 14.96 15.58 -18.52
N PHE A 897 15.54 14.65 -19.27
CA PHE A 897 15.25 13.22 -19.12
C PHE A 897 15.68 12.70 -17.76
N LEU A 898 16.94 12.91 -17.37
CA LEU A 898 17.47 12.46 -16.08
C LEU A 898 16.76 13.12 -14.90
N GLU A 899 16.37 14.38 -15.03
CA GLU A 899 15.56 15.08 -14.02
C GLU A 899 14.24 14.34 -13.78
N ARG A 900 13.53 13.99 -14.85
CA ARG A 900 12.28 13.22 -14.75
C ARG A 900 12.50 11.85 -14.12
N GLN A 901 13.55 11.12 -14.51
CA GLN A 901 13.86 9.81 -13.92
C GLN A 901 14.30 9.92 -12.46
N THR A 902 15.01 10.98 -12.10
CA THR A 902 15.49 11.24 -10.74
C THR A 902 14.33 11.48 -9.77
N ARG A 903 13.25 12.13 -10.21
CA ARG A 903 12.02 12.26 -9.40
C ARG A 903 11.40 10.91 -9.09
N LEU A 904 11.56 9.90 -9.96
CA LEU A 904 11.11 8.53 -9.69
C LEU A 904 11.96 7.80 -8.64
N LEU A 905 13.06 8.39 -8.16
CA LEU A 905 13.83 7.83 -7.05
C LEU A 905 13.18 8.09 -5.69
N GLY A 906 12.36 9.14 -5.57
CA GLY A 906 11.76 9.57 -4.30
C GLY A 906 10.75 8.58 -3.73
N ARG A 907 10.70 8.45 -2.39
CA ARG A 907 9.75 7.55 -1.71
C ARG A 907 8.28 7.89 -2.02
N ASP A 908 7.99 9.18 -2.21
CA ASP A 908 6.66 9.77 -2.36
C ASP A 908 6.24 10.01 -3.81
#